data_AF-A0A7C3PNU3-F1
#
_entry.id   AF-A0A7C3PNU3-F1
#
_cell.length_a   1.000
_cell.length_b   1.000
_cell.length_c   1.000
_cell.angle_alpha   90.00
_cell.angle_beta   90.00
_cell.angle_gamma   90.00
#
_symmetry.space_group_name_H-M   'P 1'
#
loop_
_entity.id
_entity.type
_entity.pdbx_description
1 polymer ?
#
loop_
_entity_poly.entity_id
_entity_poly.type
_entity_poly.pdbx_seq_one_letter_code
_entity_poly.pdbx_strand_id
1 'polypeptide(L)'
;MRLGDVCFLTGLMKRQKYLLRLFFFSFLLVCLLTGLAGISRVPSQVQAAPPMQAATGVVISEFRFRGSGGGADEFIELFNTTGGTVNLNGLKIRGSNNAGSVSDRYVFTADVLLAPGQHYLIANSSYNDSVAPDVTYGTGITDDGGVALTFSDNTIIDAVGLSAGSAFFEGTPLASLTTSTDQGYERRLGGVSGNCEDINDNSADFTLITTSAPQNSSSPLTFCTGINTFTPTNTSAGTDTPTPSPTNNVPLSVIINEVAWGGTIAASTDEWFELYNPGAAAINLNGWSLTSEDGNPSIPLSGTILPGDYFVVARYAAVFNDVTVDLTYSTGTFDNGGEVLYLLDSGGAQIDTANSDGGSWSAGTGGTGTYTYATMERLGVVVDGPAAWATYAGTVPIAHDRNGNGVRGTPGQGNWITTVTVTPSPTQTLTLTPTMTRTPSRTRTPTLSRTPSMTRTPTRRPTVAPPPLVAINEFVARPGHDWNGDGEINTGDEYIEIINHGVINVNLNGYSLDDEANIGSTPFKLPSVTIKPGERLVFYGSETGLLLSDGGDGVRLLRPNGQLMDAFNYTTVRYPDQAYCRLPDDGGADDWFELCYPTPGLRNSRGSFGGVTDQPVDASLCPFSDIAPIDFVIAECDPFGNNIWRPAYWDDPGWLDELSLPGTNGKWDVYAD
;
A
#
# COMPACT_ATOMS: atom_id res chain seq x y z
N MET A 1 52.13 -35.55 -67.53
CA MET A 1 51.16 -36.68 -67.48
C MET A 1 49.77 -36.07 -67.47
N ARG A 2 49.10 -36.01 -68.62
CA ARG A 2 48.09 -36.94 -69.18
C ARG A 2 46.74 -36.93 -68.43
N LEU A 3 45.70 -36.59 -69.21
CA LEU A 3 44.26 -36.70 -68.95
C LEU A 3 43.90 -38.06 -68.34
N GLY A 4 43.27 -38.06 -67.15
CA GLY A 4 42.76 -39.27 -66.49
C GLY A 4 41.69 -39.02 -65.43
N ASP A 5 41.72 -37.88 -64.72
CA ASP A 5 40.98 -37.78 -63.43
C ASP A 5 39.65 -37.01 -63.47
N VAL A 6 39.09 -36.69 -64.64
CA VAL A 6 37.83 -35.92 -64.72
C VAL A 6 36.57 -36.81 -64.78
N CYS A 7 36.70 -38.14 -64.80
CA CYS A 7 35.54 -39.04 -64.86
C CYS A 7 35.04 -39.61 -63.51
N PHE A 8 35.70 -39.32 -62.38
CA PHE A 8 35.30 -39.90 -61.08
C PHE A 8 34.42 -39.01 -60.19
N LEU A 9 34.36 -37.70 -60.42
CA LEU A 9 33.58 -36.79 -59.56
C LEU A 9 32.12 -36.56 -60.00
N THR A 10 31.73 -36.93 -61.21
CA THR A 10 30.34 -36.72 -61.69
C THR A 10 29.37 -37.86 -61.32
N GLY A 11 29.88 -39.01 -60.85
CA GLY A 11 29.07 -40.17 -60.44
C GLY A 11 28.59 -40.11 -58.99
N LEU A 12 29.36 -39.54 -58.06
CA LEU A 12 29.03 -39.55 -56.62
C LEU A 12 27.89 -38.57 -56.26
N MET A 13 27.81 -37.42 -56.92
CA MET A 13 26.79 -36.40 -56.62
C MET A 13 25.38 -36.73 -57.13
N LYS A 14 25.22 -37.71 -58.05
CA LYS A 14 23.91 -38.17 -58.51
C LYS A 14 23.27 -39.19 -57.55
N ARG A 15 24.04 -40.01 -56.83
CA ARG A 15 23.49 -41.02 -55.89
C ARG A 15 22.93 -40.40 -54.60
N GLN A 16 23.48 -39.29 -54.13
CA GLN A 16 23.03 -38.63 -52.89
C GLN A 16 21.64 -37.96 -53.02
N LYS A 17 21.28 -37.48 -54.21
CA LYS A 17 19.98 -36.81 -54.44
C LYS A 17 18.78 -37.77 -54.57
N TYR A 18 19.02 -39.04 -54.92
CA TYR A 18 17.96 -40.07 -54.99
C TYR A 18 17.65 -40.68 -53.61
N LEU A 19 18.65 -40.84 -52.73
CA LEU A 19 18.42 -41.34 -51.36
C LEU A 19 17.63 -40.35 -50.49
N LEU A 20 17.85 -39.04 -50.66
CA LEU A 20 17.14 -38.02 -49.89
C LEU A 20 15.66 -37.86 -50.30
N ARG A 21 15.32 -38.15 -51.56
CA ARG A 21 13.94 -38.12 -52.07
C ARG A 21 13.13 -39.37 -51.70
N LEU A 22 13.77 -40.54 -51.58
CA LEU A 22 13.09 -41.75 -51.11
C LEU A 22 12.73 -41.67 -49.61
N PHE A 23 13.57 -41.02 -48.79
CA PHE A 23 13.30 -40.84 -47.35
C PHE A 23 12.15 -39.87 -47.06
N PHE A 24 11.96 -38.86 -47.91
CA PHE A 24 10.86 -37.89 -47.76
C PHE A 24 9.51 -38.46 -48.18
N PHE A 25 9.48 -39.36 -49.17
CA PHE A 25 8.23 -39.99 -49.64
C PHE A 25 7.76 -41.14 -48.73
N SER A 26 8.66 -41.83 -48.03
CA SER A 26 8.29 -42.87 -47.06
C SER A 26 7.77 -42.29 -45.74
N PHE A 27 8.22 -41.11 -45.32
CA PHE A 27 7.74 -40.44 -44.11
C PHE A 27 6.32 -39.85 -44.28
N LEU A 28 5.99 -39.35 -45.47
CA LEU A 28 4.66 -38.80 -45.76
C LEU A 28 3.57 -39.88 -45.87
N LEU A 29 3.93 -41.10 -46.28
CA LEU A 29 2.99 -42.22 -46.43
C LEU A 29 2.63 -42.88 -45.08
N VAL A 30 3.52 -42.81 -44.08
CA VAL A 30 3.25 -43.31 -42.71
C VAL A 30 2.30 -42.38 -41.95
N CYS A 31 2.36 -41.06 -42.21
CA CYS A 31 1.44 -40.09 -41.60
C CYS A 31 0.03 -40.12 -42.20
N LEU A 32 -0.17 -40.68 -43.41
CA LEU A 32 -1.49 -40.77 -44.06
C LEU A 32 -2.28 -42.04 -43.71
N LEU A 33 -1.69 -43.01 -43.02
CA LEU A 33 -2.29 -44.34 -42.77
C LEU A 33 -2.64 -44.64 -41.30
N THR A 34 -2.46 -43.68 -40.37
CA THR A 34 -2.85 -43.85 -38.95
C THR A 34 -4.06 -43.02 -38.51
N GLY A 35 -4.65 -42.23 -39.41
CA GLY A 35 -5.86 -41.46 -39.14
C GLY A 35 -7.14 -42.23 -39.50
N LEU A 36 -7.53 -43.24 -38.72
CA LEU A 36 -8.89 -43.82 -38.71
C LEU A 36 -9.05 -44.84 -37.57
N ALA A 37 -9.28 -44.34 -36.36
CA ALA A 37 -9.91 -45.11 -35.28
C ALA A 37 -10.79 -44.16 -34.46
N GLY A 38 -12.10 -44.26 -34.66
CA GLY A 38 -13.10 -43.52 -33.90
C GLY A 38 -13.15 -43.98 -32.45
N ILE A 39 -13.17 -43.04 -31.52
CA ILE A 39 -13.48 -43.28 -30.11
C ILE A 39 -14.68 -42.41 -29.75
N SER A 40 -15.70 -43.11 -29.23
CA SER A 40 -16.98 -42.60 -28.78
C SER A 40 -16.80 -41.51 -27.71
N ARG A 41 -17.47 -40.36 -27.86
CA ARG A 41 -17.54 -39.33 -26.81
C ARG A 41 -18.44 -39.81 -25.68
N VAL A 42 -17.83 -40.15 -24.54
CA VAL A 42 -18.52 -40.18 -23.25
C VAL A 42 -18.50 -38.75 -22.71
N PRO A 43 -19.62 -38.15 -22.29
CA PRO A 43 -19.58 -36.84 -21.64
C PRO A 43 -18.93 -37.03 -20.27
N SER A 44 -17.71 -36.54 -20.10
CA SER A 44 -17.13 -36.38 -18.77
C SER A 44 -18.01 -35.41 -17.99
N GLN A 45 -18.58 -35.89 -16.88
CA GLN A 45 -19.20 -35.00 -15.91
C GLN A 45 -18.13 -34.04 -15.38
N VAL A 46 -18.42 -32.75 -15.48
CA VAL A 46 -17.66 -31.69 -14.84
C VAL A 46 -17.85 -31.85 -13.34
N GLN A 47 -16.83 -32.34 -12.65
CA GLN A 47 -16.74 -32.16 -11.21
C GLN A 47 -16.09 -30.80 -11.00
N ALA A 48 -16.87 -29.85 -10.49
CA ALA A 48 -16.38 -28.53 -10.12
C ALA A 48 -15.24 -28.69 -9.09
N ALA A 49 -14.08 -28.11 -9.39
CA ALA A 49 -13.08 -27.85 -8.37
C ALA A 49 -13.53 -26.62 -7.55
N PRO A 50 -13.33 -26.60 -6.22
CA PRO A 50 -13.69 -25.47 -5.37
C PRO A 50 -12.89 -24.22 -5.78
N PRO A 51 -13.47 -23.00 -5.75
CA PRO A 51 -12.68 -21.78 -5.89
C PRO A 51 -11.89 -21.60 -4.59
N MET A 52 -10.56 -21.62 -4.68
CA MET A 52 -9.71 -21.30 -3.56
C MET A 52 -8.50 -20.48 -3.99
N GLN A 53 -8.42 -19.31 -3.38
CA GLN A 53 -7.36 -18.31 -3.39
C GLN A 53 -5.96 -18.94 -3.26
N ALA A 54 -5.07 -18.63 -4.20
CA ALA A 54 -3.66 -19.01 -4.13
C ALA A 54 -2.96 -18.12 -3.08
N ALA A 55 -2.34 -18.74 -2.07
CA ALA A 55 -1.52 -18.07 -1.07
C ALA A 55 -0.20 -17.58 -1.67
N THR A 56 -0.08 -16.28 -1.87
CA THR A 56 1.20 -15.56 -2.02
C THR A 56 1.21 -14.48 -0.93
N GLY A 57 2.22 -14.50 -0.06
CA GLY A 57 2.28 -13.71 1.18
C GLY A 57 2.01 -14.52 2.47
N VAL A 58 2.24 -15.83 2.43
CA VAL A 58 2.45 -16.64 3.62
C VAL A 58 3.88 -17.14 3.59
N VAL A 59 4.64 -16.85 4.65
CA VAL A 59 6.06 -17.18 4.77
C VAL A 59 6.29 -18.11 5.96
N ILE A 60 7.41 -18.81 5.98
CA ILE A 60 7.99 -19.53 7.11
C ILE A 60 8.64 -18.46 8.01
N SER A 61 8.06 -18.21 9.17
CA SER A 61 8.50 -17.14 10.07
C SER A 61 9.50 -17.60 11.12
N GLU A 62 9.34 -18.81 11.64
CA GLU A 62 10.29 -19.44 12.56
C GLU A 62 10.32 -20.94 12.31
N PHE A 63 11.48 -21.56 12.41
CA PHE A 63 11.58 -23.01 12.34
C PHE A 63 12.78 -23.56 13.12
N ARG A 64 12.71 -24.84 13.47
CA ARG A 64 13.86 -25.64 13.87
C ARG A 64 13.66 -27.10 13.48
N PHE A 65 14.75 -27.79 13.14
CA PHE A 65 14.75 -29.25 12.92
C PHE A 65 15.41 -30.04 14.06
N ARG A 66 15.92 -29.35 15.08
CA ARG A 66 16.42 -29.95 16.32
C ARG A 66 16.26 -28.96 17.46
N GLY A 67 15.68 -29.42 18.56
CA GLY A 67 15.52 -28.65 19.79
C GLY A 67 15.96 -29.40 21.04
N SER A 68 15.54 -28.90 22.20
CA SER A 68 15.86 -29.45 23.51
C SER A 68 15.35 -30.89 23.70
N GLY A 69 14.27 -31.27 23.02
CA GLY A 69 13.70 -32.62 23.00
C GLY A 69 14.43 -33.61 22.08
N GLY A 70 15.43 -33.17 21.30
CA GLY A 70 16.23 -34.01 20.40
C GLY A 70 16.00 -33.72 18.91
N GLY A 71 16.47 -34.62 18.04
CA GLY A 71 16.40 -34.46 16.57
C GLY A 71 15.02 -34.73 15.95
N ALA A 72 13.96 -34.75 16.77
CA ALA A 72 12.57 -34.77 16.32
C ALA A 72 11.75 -33.67 17.03
N ASP A 73 12.42 -32.82 17.80
CA ASP A 73 11.82 -31.64 18.42
C ASP A 73 11.84 -30.49 17.41
N GLU A 74 10.95 -30.65 16.43
CA GLU A 74 10.90 -29.84 15.21
C GLU A 74 9.60 -29.04 15.16
N PHE A 75 9.68 -27.83 14.62
CA PHE A 75 8.50 -27.07 14.21
C PHE A 75 8.79 -26.19 13.00
N ILE A 76 7.70 -25.86 12.31
CA ILE A 76 7.62 -24.90 11.23
C ILE A 76 6.46 -23.97 11.57
N GLU A 77 6.75 -22.69 11.67
CA GLU A 77 5.78 -21.64 11.88
C GLU A 77 5.54 -20.93 10.55
N LEU A 78 4.27 -20.81 10.17
CA LEU A 78 3.85 -19.98 9.05
C LEU A 78 3.34 -18.64 9.56
N PHE A 79 3.51 -17.59 8.76
CA PHE A 79 3.05 -16.25 9.06
C PHE A 79 2.44 -15.60 7.83
N ASN A 80 1.28 -14.98 7.99
CA ASN A 80 0.63 -14.22 6.92
C ASN A 80 1.15 -12.78 6.90
N THR A 81 2.00 -12.47 5.92
CA THR A 81 2.58 -11.13 5.71
C THR A 81 1.60 -10.18 5.01
N THR A 82 0.51 -10.69 4.44
CA THR A 82 -0.44 -9.86 3.68
C THR A 82 -1.36 -9.02 4.56
N GLY A 83 -1.96 -8.01 3.94
CA GLY A 83 -3.05 -7.24 4.53
C GLY A 83 -4.40 -7.96 4.59
N GLY A 84 -4.54 -9.14 3.99
CA GLY A 84 -5.80 -9.90 3.88
C GLY A 84 -5.75 -11.27 4.56
N THR A 85 -6.89 -11.93 4.69
CA THR A 85 -6.93 -13.34 5.17
C THR A 85 -6.52 -14.27 4.04
N VAL A 86 -5.61 -15.21 4.33
CA VAL A 86 -5.15 -16.22 3.38
C VAL A 86 -5.67 -17.60 3.80
N ASN A 87 -6.21 -18.36 2.86
CA ASN A 87 -6.62 -19.74 3.11
C ASN A 87 -5.49 -20.72 2.75
N LEU A 88 -5.06 -21.55 3.70
CA LEU A 88 -3.97 -22.50 3.51
C LEU A 88 -4.40 -23.83 2.87
N ASN A 89 -5.69 -24.07 2.65
CA ASN A 89 -6.16 -25.31 2.07
C ASN A 89 -5.57 -25.60 0.67
N GLY A 90 -5.18 -26.85 0.45
CA GLY A 90 -4.44 -27.30 -0.73
C GLY A 90 -2.93 -27.06 -0.67
N LEU A 91 -2.42 -26.24 0.26
CA LEU A 91 -0.99 -26.07 0.45
C LEU A 91 -0.35 -27.31 1.11
N LYS A 92 0.97 -27.43 0.96
CA LYS A 92 1.76 -28.50 1.55
C LYS A 92 2.99 -27.95 2.25
N ILE A 93 3.34 -28.57 3.38
CA ILE A 93 4.68 -28.50 3.95
C ILE A 93 5.46 -29.69 3.42
N ARG A 94 6.58 -29.44 2.75
CA ARG A 94 7.41 -30.48 2.13
C ARG A 94 8.81 -30.43 2.73
N GLY A 95 9.29 -31.58 3.21
CA GLY A 95 10.63 -31.70 3.78
C GLY A 95 11.58 -32.39 2.81
N SER A 96 12.86 -32.01 2.87
CA SER A 96 13.95 -32.66 2.15
C SER A 96 15.13 -32.99 3.07
N ASN A 97 16.02 -33.88 2.62
CA ASN A 97 17.31 -34.15 3.26
C ASN A 97 18.47 -33.51 2.49
N ASN A 98 19.68 -33.61 3.01
CA ASN A 98 20.93 -33.13 2.37
C ASN A 98 21.31 -33.78 1.02
N ALA A 99 20.51 -34.74 0.54
CA ALA A 99 20.70 -35.39 -0.76
C ALA A 99 19.56 -35.04 -1.73
N GLY A 100 18.70 -34.09 -1.36
CA GLY A 100 17.58 -33.62 -2.17
C GLY A 100 16.38 -34.58 -2.22
N SER A 101 16.31 -35.59 -1.36
CA SER A 101 15.15 -36.48 -1.29
C SER A 101 13.98 -35.78 -0.62
N VAL A 102 12.86 -35.63 -1.34
CA VAL A 102 11.68 -34.87 -0.89
C VAL A 102 10.53 -35.76 -0.45
N SER A 103 9.75 -35.31 0.54
CA SER A 103 8.46 -35.91 0.91
C SER A 103 7.55 -34.91 1.63
N ASP A 104 6.25 -35.09 1.51
CA ASP A 104 5.28 -34.22 2.18
C ASP A 104 5.29 -34.50 3.69
N ARG A 105 5.25 -33.44 4.49
CA ARG A 105 5.17 -33.47 5.97
C ARG A 105 3.75 -33.24 6.42
N TYR A 106 3.08 -32.29 5.78
CA TYR A 106 1.69 -31.96 6.05
C TYR A 106 1.00 -31.46 4.78
N VAL A 107 -0.29 -31.77 4.64
CA VAL A 107 -1.14 -31.30 3.54
C VAL A 107 -2.38 -30.70 4.17
N PHE A 108 -2.65 -29.43 3.88
CA PHE A 108 -3.87 -28.76 4.31
C PHE A 108 -5.02 -29.28 3.43
N THR A 109 -5.94 -30.04 4.03
CA THR A 109 -7.06 -30.68 3.32
C THR A 109 -8.42 -30.07 3.66
N ALA A 110 -8.44 -29.08 4.55
CA ALA A 110 -9.60 -28.33 4.99
C ALA A 110 -9.22 -26.85 5.10
N ASP A 111 -10.22 -25.97 4.96
CA ASP A 111 -10.03 -24.53 5.04
C ASP A 111 -9.40 -24.13 6.38
N VAL A 112 -8.24 -23.49 6.28
CA VAL A 112 -7.52 -22.88 7.40
C VAL A 112 -7.31 -21.43 7.01
N LEU A 113 -8.11 -20.55 7.61
CA LEU A 113 -8.08 -19.12 7.34
C LEU A 113 -7.08 -18.46 8.27
N LEU A 114 -5.97 -18.01 7.72
CA LEU A 114 -4.91 -17.30 8.42
C LEU A 114 -5.13 -15.80 8.26
N ALA A 115 -5.50 -15.10 9.32
CA ALA A 115 -5.73 -13.65 9.31
C ALA A 115 -4.42 -12.87 9.07
N PRO A 116 -4.48 -11.59 8.66
CA PRO A 116 -3.30 -10.73 8.55
C PRO A 116 -2.49 -10.76 9.85
N GLY A 117 -1.19 -10.98 9.74
CA GLY A 117 -0.32 -11.00 10.91
C GLY A 117 -0.52 -12.19 11.86
N GLN A 118 -1.30 -13.19 11.46
CA GLN A 118 -1.52 -14.40 12.25
C GLN A 118 -0.50 -15.48 11.90
N HIS A 119 -0.10 -16.24 12.92
CA HIS A 119 0.79 -17.39 12.78
C HIS A 119 0.04 -18.71 12.75
N TYR A 120 0.69 -19.74 12.21
CA TYR A 120 0.19 -21.12 12.22
C TYR A 120 1.33 -22.10 12.47
N LEU A 121 1.24 -22.85 13.57
CA LEU A 121 2.32 -23.71 14.05
C LEU A 121 2.11 -25.17 13.65
N ILE A 122 3.03 -25.70 12.86
CA ILE A 122 3.08 -27.10 12.45
C ILE A 122 4.29 -27.76 13.11
N ALA A 123 4.08 -28.75 13.97
CA ALA A 123 5.19 -29.36 14.72
C ALA A 123 5.25 -30.88 14.57
N ASN A 124 6.44 -31.46 14.77
CA ASN A 124 6.55 -32.91 14.82
C ASN A 124 5.81 -33.44 16.04
N SER A 125 5.28 -34.67 15.95
CA SER A 125 4.70 -35.39 17.09
C SER A 125 5.58 -35.48 18.36
N SER A 126 6.89 -35.27 18.24
CA SER A 126 7.85 -35.26 19.36
C SER A 126 8.24 -33.85 19.85
N TYR A 127 7.66 -32.79 19.30
CA TYR A 127 7.83 -31.40 19.74
C TYR A 127 7.41 -31.22 21.21
N ASN A 128 8.19 -30.46 21.98
CA ASN A 128 8.03 -30.40 23.44
C ASN A 128 8.03 -28.98 24.06
N ASP A 129 7.97 -27.92 23.25
CA ASP A 129 7.88 -26.56 23.78
C ASP A 129 6.48 -26.25 24.32
N SER A 130 6.37 -25.11 25.02
CA SER A 130 5.15 -24.76 25.77
C SER A 130 3.97 -24.30 24.93
N VAL A 131 4.21 -23.82 23.70
CA VAL A 131 3.16 -23.36 22.78
C VAL A 131 2.64 -24.56 22.01
N ALA A 132 1.38 -24.94 22.22
CA ALA A 132 0.83 -26.10 21.54
C ALA A 132 0.78 -25.86 20.01
N PRO A 133 1.18 -26.83 19.17
CA PRO A 133 1.05 -26.69 17.72
C PRO A 133 -0.42 -26.73 17.29
N ASP A 134 -0.74 -26.01 16.22
CA ASP A 134 -2.07 -26.07 15.60
C ASP A 134 -2.31 -27.46 14.99
N VAL A 135 -1.26 -28.04 14.39
CA VAL A 135 -1.27 -29.37 13.79
C VAL A 135 0.06 -30.08 14.00
N THR A 136 0.01 -31.42 13.94
CA THR A 136 1.22 -32.23 14.06
C THR A 136 1.50 -33.07 12.81
N TYR A 137 2.78 -33.34 12.56
CA TYR A 137 3.25 -34.28 11.53
C TYR A 137 4.15 -35.37 12.12
N GLY A 138 4.25 -36.51 11.42
CA GLY A 138 4.94 -37.70 11.94
C GLY A 138 6.39 -37.85 11.48
N THR A 139 6.65 -37.75 10.17
CA THR A 139 8.00 -37.95 9.61
C THR A 139 8.83 -36.68 9.76
N GLY A 140 9.99 -36.78 10.42
CA GLY A 140 10.87 -35.64 10.65
C GLY A 140 11.57 -35.06 9.42
N ILE A 141 12.25 -33.94 9.63
CA ILE A 141 13.15 -33.29 8.67
C ILE A 141 14.57 -33.44 9.21
N THR A 142 15.53 -33.82 8.37
CA THR A 142 16.89 -34.04 8.86
C THR A 142 17.53 -32.73 9.33
N ASP A 143 18.42 -32.79 10.32
CA ASP A 143 19.12 -31.62 10.88
C ASP A 143 19.88 -30.76 9.83
N ASP A 144 20.13 -31.31 8.66
CA ASP A 144 20.81 -30.73 7.51
C ASP A 144 19.93 -30.64 6.25
N GLY A 145 18.62 -30.86 6.42
CA GLY A 145 17.62 -30.83 5.38
C GLY A 145 17.09 -29.42 5.11
N GLY A 146 15.93 -29.37 4.47
CA GLY A 146 15.20 -28.12 4.26
C GLY A 146 13.71 -28.36 4.15
N VAL A 147 12.94 -27.29 4.24
CA VAL A 147 11.48 -27.30 4.17
C VAL A 147 11.00 -26.26 3.17
N ALA A 148 9.91 -26.57 2.47
CA ALA A 148 9.21 -25.64 1.61
C ALA A 148 7.71 -25.64 1.93
N LEU A 149 7.12 -24.45 1.90
CA LEU A 149 5.70 -24.25 1.70
C LEU A 149 5.43 -24.28 0.19
N THR A 150 4.48 -25.10 -0.25
CA THR A 150 4.18 -25.23 -1.68
C THR A 150 2.68 -25.24 -1.96
N PHE A 151 2.31 -24.80 -3.16
CA PHE A 151 1.00 -25.08 -3.73
C PHE A 151 0.75 -26.58 -3.93
N SER A 152 -0.50 -26.93 -4.28
CA SER A 152 -0.91 -28.33 -4.50
C SER A 152 -0.17 -29.02 -5.65
N ASP A 153 0.27 -28.24 -6.65
CA ASP A 153 1.08 -28.68 -7.80
C ASP A 153 2.59 -28.76 -7.50
N ASN A 154 2.98 -28.46 -6.25
CA ASN A 154 4.35 -28.39 -5.73
C ASN A 154 5.16 -27.16 -6.15
N THR A 155 4.54 -26.14 -6.74
CA THR A 155 5.17 -24.83 -6.91
C THR A 155 5.52 -24.25 -5.54
N ILE A 156 6.77 -23.83 -5.36
CA ILE A 156 7.27 -23.29 -4.08
C ILE A 156 6.70 -21.89 -3.86
N ILE A 157 6.25 -21.64 -2.63
CA ILE A 157 5.82 -20.33 -2.14
C ILE A 157 6.96 -19.70 -1.33
N ASP A 158 7.56 -20.49 -0.44
CA ASP A 158 8.68 -20.12 0.41
C ASP A 158 9.47 -21.39 0.74
N ALA A 159 10.79 -21.30 0.81
CA ALA A 159 11.68 -22.41 1.16
C ALA A 159 12.90 -21.99 2.00
N VAL A 160 13.19 -22.82 3.01
CA VAL A 160 14.41 -22.67 3.83
C VAL A 160 15.18 -23.97 3.97
N GLY A 161 16.51 -23.90 3.92
CA GLY A 161 17.37 -25.09 4.07
C GLY A 161 18.65 -24.86 4.84
N LEU A 162 19.15 -25.95 5.44
CA LEU A 162 20.32 -25.98 6.32
C LEU A 162 21.56 -26.60 5.67
N SER A 163 21.49 -26.92 4.37
CA SER A 163 22.64 -27.37 3.58
C SER A 163 22.41 -27.15 2.08
N ALA A 164 23.50 -26.99 1.34
CA ALA A 164 23.48 -26.88 -0.13
C ALA A 164 23.01 -28.15 -0.86
N GLY A 165 22.90 -29.27 -0.13
CA GLY A 165 22.36 -30.53 -0.67
C GLY A 165 20.86 -30.71 -0.44
N SER A 166 20.23 -29.82 0.34
CA SER A 166 18.78 -29.74 0.48
C SER A 166 18.11 -29.49 -0.87
N ALA A 167 16.92 -30.05 -1.09
CA ALA A 167 16.10 -29.70 -2.26
C ALA A 167 15.35 -28.37 -2.07
N PHE A 168 15.24 -27.90 -0.83
CA PHE A 168 14.52 -26.69 -0.45
C PHE A 168 15.47 -25.75 0.29
N PHE A 169 15.78 -24.62 -0.33
CA PHE A 169 16.45 -23.45 0.24
C PHE A 169 16.34 -22.31 -0.78
N GLU A 170 16.46 -21.08 -0.30
CA GLU A 170 16.53 -19.87 -1.13
C GLU A 170 17.88 -19.21 -0.91
N GLY A 171 18.49 -18.73 -2.01
CA GLY A 171 19.82 -18.13 -2.00
C GLY A 171 20.86 -18.97 -1.24
N THR A 172 21.40 -18.41 -0.17
CA THR A 172 22.43 -19.03 0.66
C THR A 172 21.82 -19.84 1.82
N PRO A 173 22.05 -21.17 1.88
CA PRO A 173 21.55 -22.00 2.98
C PRO A 173 22.08 -21.59 4.36
N LEU A 174 21.30 -21.87 5.38
CA LEU A 174 21.64 -21.66 6.79
C LEU A 174 22.53 -22.79 7.34
N ALA A 175 23.04 -22.62 8.55
CA ALA A 175 23.85 -23.65 9.20
C ALA A 175 22.99 -24.73 9.87
N SER A 176 23.43 -25.99 9.83
CA SER A 176 22.72 -27.10 10.45
C SER A 176 22.69 -27.01 12.00
N LEU A 177 21.53 -27.30 12.59
CA LEU A 177 21.35 -27.35 14.05
C LEU A 177 21.77 -28.73 14.58
N THR A 178 22.96 -28.82 15.20
CA THR A 178 23.56 -30.13 15.58
C THR A 178 23.45 -30.47 17.07
N THR A 179 23.03 -29.51 17.92
CA THR A 179 22.94 -29.68 19.38
C THR A 179 21.50 -29.73 19.85
N SER A 180 21.19 -30.60 20.82
CA SER A 180 19.86 -30.69 21.44
C SER A 180 19.70 -29.62 22.53
N THR A 181 19.73 -28.37 22.10
CA THR A 181 19.50 -27.18 22.92
C THR A 181 18.30 -26.43 22.35
N ASP A 182 17.66 -25.59 23.16
CA ASP A 182 16.67 -24.66 22.62
C ASP A 182 17.38 -23.64 21.72
N GLN A 183 16.94 -23.59 20.46
CA GLN A 183 17.42 -22.72 19.40
C GLN A 183 16.52 -22.87 18.18
N GLY A 184 16.48 -21.85 17.35
CA GLY A 184 15.73 -21.86 16.10
C GLY A 184 16.25 -20.79 15.15
N TYR A 185 15.72 -20.79 13.93
CA TYR A 185 15.91 -19.71 12.99
C TYR A 185 14.63 -18.90 12.92
N GLU A 186 14.72 -17.60 13.22
CA GLU A 186 13.64 -16.64 13.12
C GLU A 186 13.89 -15.72 11.92
N ARG A 187 12.86 -15.53 11.10
CA ARG A 187 12.86 -14.61 9.97
C ARG A 187 12.96 -13.16 10.47
N ARG A 188 13.78 -12.36 9.80
CA ARG A 188 14.18 -10.99 10.18
C ARG A 188 13.01 -10.00 10.17
N LEU A 189 13.29 -8.82 10.71
CA LEU A 189 12.42 -7.92 11.48
C LEU A 189 11.96 -8.52 12.81
N GLY A 190 11.37 -9.73 12.79
CA GLY A 190 11.12 -10.55 13.98
C GLY A 190 10.24 -9.93 15.07
N GLY A 191 9.90 -10.72 16.09
CA GLY A 191 9.20 -10.24 17.28
C GLY A 191 7.96 -9.39 17.00
N VAL A 192 7.92 -8.15 17.52
CA VAL A 192 6.77 -7.23 17.34
C VAL A 192 6.73 -6.52 15.98
N SER A 193 7.82 -6.61 15.19
CA SER A 193 7.94 -5.94 13.90
C SER A 193 7.43 -6.79 12.73
N GLY A 194 6.99 -8.02 13.03
CA GLY A 194 6.53 -9.00 12.05
C GLY A 194 7.69 -9.73 11.37
N ASN A 195 7.53 -11.03 11.15
CA ASN A 195 8.50 -11.88 10.47
C ASN A 195 8.39 -11.70 8.94
N CYS A 196 8.68 -10.50 8.44
CA CYS A 196 8.24 -10.06 7.11
C CYS A 196 9.35 -9.87 6.08
N GLU A 197 10.61 -9.96 6.50
CA GLU A 197 11.73 -9.84 5.58
C GLU A 197 11.92 -11.15 4.81
N ASP A 198 11.62 -11.12 3.52
CA ASP A 198 11.72 -12.26 2.62
C ASP A 198 12.28 -11.83 1.26
N ILE A 199 13.60 -11.74 1.18
CA ILE A 199 14.33 -11.32 -0.03
C ILE A 199 14.85 -12.52 -0.83
N ASN A 200 14.31 -13.72 -0.58
CA ASN A 200 14.68 -14.98 -1.23
C ASN A 200 16.18 -15.35 -1.04
N ASP A 201 16.76 -15.07 0.12
CA ASP A 201 18.07 -15.57 0.54
C ASP A 201 18.04 -15.94 2.02
N ASN A 202 18.08 -17.24 2.33
CA ASN A 202 17.87 -17.69 3.71
C ASN A 202 18.87 -17.09 4.71
N SER A 203 20.11 -16.80 4.30
CA SER A 203 21.12 -16.19 5.18
C SER A 203 20.86 -14.71 5.47
N ALA A 204 20.21 -14.01 4.53
CA ALA A 204 19.73 -12.66 4.70
C ALA A 204 18.38 -12.61 5.41
N ASP A 205 17.52 -13.61 5.22
CA ASP A 205 16.16 -13.61 5.73
C ASP A 205 16.06 -14.10 7.17
N PHE A 206 16.98 -14.94 7.64
CA PHE A 206 16.89 -15.55 8.96
C PHE A 206 18.04 -15.16 9.89
N THR A 207 17.75 -15.21 11.19
CA THR A 207 18.74 -15.09 12.27
C THR A 207 18.63 -16.28 13.20
N LEU A 208 19.78 -16.78 13.65
CA LEU A 208 19.82 -17.84 14.66
C LEU A 208 19.47 -17.24 16.03
N ILE A 209 18.43 -17.74 16.66
CA ILE A 209 18.02 -17.39 18.02
C ILE A 209 18.35 -18.54 18.97
N THR A 210 18.75 -18.20 20.20
CA THR A 210 19.18 -19.15 21.25
C THR A 210 18.05 -19.58 22.18
N THR A 211 16.83 -19.11 21.92
CA THR A 211 15.61 -19.48 22.63
C THR A 211 14.51 -19.32 21.61
N SER A 212 13.90 -20.43 21.16
CA SER A 212 12.79 -20.37 20.21
C SER A 212 11.58 -19.69 20.83
N ALA A 213 10.80 -19.00 20.00
CA ALA A 213 9.61 -18.27 20.42
C ALA A 213 8.39 -18.62 19.54
N PRO A 214 8.07 -19.93 19.38
CA PRO A 214 7.04 -20.37 18.45
C PRO A 214 5.67 -19.79 18.79
N GLN A 215 4.93 -19.41 17.76
CA GLN A 215 3.64 -18.76 17.77
C GLN A 215 2.66 -19.61 16.95
N ASN A 216 1.45 -19.78 17.48
CA ASN A 216 0.39 -20.55 16.83
C ASN A 216 -0.78 -19.62 16.47
N SER A 217 -1.88 -20.18 15.96
CA SER A 217 -3.07 -19.40 15.59
C SER A 217 -3.74 -18.65 16.74
N SER A 218 -3.40 -18.98 18.00
CA SER A 218 -3.89 -18.31 19.21
C SER A 218 -2.92 -17.26 19.77
N SER A 219 -1.73 -17.12 19.18
CA SER A 219 -0.79 -16.05 19.53
C SER A 219 -1.37 -14.67 19.18
N PRO A 220 -0.92 -13.59 19.84
CA PRO A 220 -1.25 -12.24 19.43
C PRO A 220 -0.89 -12.00 17.96
N LEU A 221 -1.75 -11.28 17.23
CA LEU A 221 -1.44 -10.87 15.86
C LEU A 221 -0.24 -9.91 15.86
N THR A 222 0.67 -10.13 14.93
CA THR A 222 1.85 -9.30 14.71
C THR A 222 1.82 -8.83 13.26
N PHE A 223 1.92 -7.53 13.01
CA PHE A 223 1.81 -7.00 11.65
C PHE A 223 3.18 -6.61 11.12
N CYS A 224 3.38 -6.77 9.82
CA CYS A 224 4.56 -6.24 9.14
C CYS A 224 4.58 -4.72 9.28
N THR A 225 5.59 -4.20 9.95
CA THR A 225 5.84 -2.76 9.96
C THR A 225 6.11 -2.31 8.52
N GLY A 226 5.21 -1.49 7.96
CA GLY A 226 5.31 -1.03 6.57
C GLY A 226 4.34 -1.68 5.58
N ILE A 227 3.48 -2.62 5.99
CA ILE A 227 2.38 -3.15 5.15
C ILE A 227 1.03 -2.76 5.75
N ASN A 228 0.25 -1.99 5.00
CA ASN A 228 -1.12 -1.59 5.37
C ASN A 228 -2.07 -2.80 5.30
N THR A 229 -2.67 -3.17 6.43
CA THR A 229 -3.64 -4.26 6.50
C THR A 229 -5.08 -3.75 6.26
N PHE A 230 -5.73 -4.21 5.19
CA PHE A 230 -7.16 -3.96 4.95
C PHE A 230 -7.98 -5.13 5.49
N THR A 231 -8.76 -4.88 6.55
CA THR A 231 -9.67 -5.88 7.12
C THR A 231 -10.83 -6.15 6.14
N PRO A 232 -11.02 -7.38 5.62
CA PRO A 232 -12.17 -7.67 4.76
C PRO A 232 -13.46 -7.66 5.60
N THR A 233 -14.39 -6.80 5.20
CA THR A 233 -15.74 -6.79 5.79
C THR A 233 -16.55 -7.93 5.17
N ASN A 234 -16.79 -8.99 5.96
CA ASN A 234 -17.70 -10.08 5.60
C ASN A 234 -19.12 -9.53 5.37
N THR A 235 -19.49 -9.29 4.12
CA THR A 235 -20.87 -9.08 3.72
C THR A 235 -21.45 -10.42 3.26
N SER A 236 -22.34 -10.99 4.06
CA SER A 236 -23.12 -12.18 3.67
C SER A 236 -24.19 -11.78 2.66
N ALA A 237 -24.11 -12.26 1.42
CA ALA A 237 -25.28 -12.44 0.56
C ALA A 237 -25.02 -13.54 -0.47
N GLY A 238 -25.69 -14.68 -0.30
CA GLY A 238 -25.83 -15.66 -1.38
C GLY A 238 -26.82 -15.13 -2.42
N THR A 239 -26.50 -15.31 -3.70
CA THR A 239 -27.41 -15.80 -4.75
C THR A 239 -26.63 -15.96 -6.06
N ASP A 240 -26.79 -17.14 -6.68
CA ASP A 240 -26.18 -17.52 -7.94
C ASP A 240 -26.40 -16.46 -9.03
N THR A 241 -25.31 -15.94 -9.61
CA THR A 241 -25.33 -15.08 -10.80
C THR A 241 -24.18 -15.54 -11.73
N PRO A 242 -24.39 -15.59 -13.06
CA PRO A 242 -23.65 -16.47 -13.95
C PRO A 242 -22.23 -15.99 -14.23
N THR A 243 -21.41 -16.96 -14.65
CA THR A 243 -20.04 -16.87 -15.17
C THR A 243 -19.73 -15.54 -15.89
N PRO A 244 -18.66 -14.82 -15.50
CA PRO A 244 -18.32 -13.55 -16.14
C PRO A 244 -17.83 -13.79 -17.57
N SER A 245 -18.51 -13.11 -18.50
CA SER A 245 -17.99 -12.62 -19.77
C SER A 245 -16.81 -11.66 -19.49
N PRO A 246 -15.84 -11.42 -20.40
CA PRO A 246 -14.63 -10.67 -20.08
C PRO A 246 -14.99 -9.29 -19.51
N THR A 247 -14.57 -9.05 -18.26
CA THR A 247 -14.68 -7.76 -17.59
C THR A 247 -13.81 -6.76 -18.32
N ASN A 248 -14.43 -5.69 -18.84
CA ASN A 248 -13.71 -4.46 -19.15
C ASN A 248 -12.98 -4.04 -17.88
N ASN A 249 -11.66 -3.85 -17.95
CA ASN A 249 -10.91 -3.30 -16.83
C ASN A 249 -11.35 -1.84 -16.67
N VAL A 250 -11.64 -1.44 -15.43
CA VAL A 250 -12.11 -0.08 -15.12
C VAL A 250 -10.87 0.81 -14.92
N PRO A 251 -10.92 2.12 -15.22
CA PRO A 251 -9.83 3.03 -14.90
C PRO A 251 -9.33 2.85 -13.46
N LEU A 252 -8.03 2.99 -13.27
CA LEU A 252 -7.29 2.78 -12.03
C LEU A 252 -7.26 1.34 -11.50
N SER A 253 -7.70 0.34 -12.28
CA SER A 253 -7.56 -1.07 -11.88
C SER A 253 -6.10 -1.54 -11.81
N VAL A 254 -5.21 -0.89 -12.57
CA VAL A 254 -3.75 -1.00 -12.47
C VAL A 254 -3.20 0.42 -12.57
N ILE A 255 -2.28 0.77 -11.70
CA ILE A 255 -1.69 2.11 -11.59
C ILE A 255 -0.27 2.08 -12.17
N ILE A 256 0.10 3.09 -12.95
CA ILE A 256 1.51 3.38 -13.20
C ILE A 256 2.06 3.97 -11.91
N ASN A 257 2.82 3.17 -11.17
CA ASN A 257 3.23 3.47 -9.79
C ASN A 257 4.52 4.27 -9.71
N GLU A 258 5.47 3.96 -10.59
CA GLU A 258 6.78 4.60 -10.60
C GLU A 258 7.34 4.65 -12.03
N VAL A 259 8.01 5.74 -12.37
CA VAL A 259 8.63 5.95 -13.69
C VAL A 259 10.05 6.48 -13.53
N ALA A 260 11.02 5.74 -14.07
CA ALA A 260 12.43 6.12 -14.13
C ALA A 260 12.80 6.57 -15.55
N TRP A 261 12.19 7.66 -16.00
CA TRP A 261 12.39 8.20 -17.34
C TRP A 261 13.85 8.63 -17.61
N GLY A 262 14.59 9.02 -16.56
CA GLY A 262 15.99 9.42 -16.67
C GLY A 262 16.99 8.27 -16.65
N GLY A 263 16.55 7.04 -16.40
CA GLY A 263 17.39 5.87 -16.16
C GLY A 263 17.97 5.80 -14.74
N THR A 264 19.13 5.15 -14.58
CA THR A 264 19.84 5.03 -13.31
C THR A 264 21.20 5.74 -13.36
N ILE A 265 21.91 5.77 -12.22
CA ILE A 265 23.27 6.31 -12.13
C ILE A 265 24.22 5.56 -13.08
N ALA A 266 24.03 4.24 -13.26
CA ALA A 266 24.83 3.44 -14.18
C ALA A 266 24.70 3.91 -15.65
N ALA A 267 23.48 4.22 -16.10
CA ALA A 267 23.25 4.83 -17.40
C ALA A 267 21.86 5.44 -17.53
N SER A 268 21.77 6.50 -18.35
CA SER A 268 20.49 7.09 -18.76
C SER A 268 19.63 6.19 -19.65
N THR A 269 20.15 5.05 -20.11
CA THR A 269 19.37 4.04 -20.85
C THR A 269 18.83 2.95 -19.93
N ASP A 270 19.12 2.99 -18.63
CA ASP A 270 18.59 2.06 -17.64
C ASP A 270 17.17 2.48 -17.21
N GLU A 271 16.33 2.75 -18.20
CA GLU A 271 14.94 3.19 -18.02
C GLU A 271 14.05 2.02 -17.60
N TRP A 272 13.09 2.32 -16.73
CA TRP A 272 12.11 1.36 -16.24
C TRP A 272 10.85 2.08 -15.73
N PHE A 273 9.79 1.32 -15.55
CA PHE A 273 8.57 1.75 -14.89
C PHE A 273 7.98 0.59 -14.11
N GLU A 274 7.07 0.90 -13.21
CA GLU A 274 6.40 -0.09 -12.37
C GLU A 274 4.89 0.08 -12.43
N LEU A 275 4.20 -1.05 -12.42
CA LEU A 275 2.76 -1.11 -12.29
C LEU A 275 2.38 -1.64 -10.91
N TYR A 276 1.34 -1.07 -10.32
CA TYR A 276 0.76 -1.51 -9.05
C TYR A 276 -0.68 -1.98 -9.25
N ASN A 277 -1.04 -3.12 -8.67
CA ASN A 277 -2.41 -3.60 -8.63
C ASN A 277 -3.08 -3.25 -7.28
N PRO A 278 -3.87 -2.17 -7.19
CA PRO A 278 -4.58 -1.81 -5.96
C PRO A 278 -5.80 -2.71 -5.68
N GLY A 279 -6.19 -3.52 -6.65
CA GLY A 279 -7.38 -4.36 -6.59
C GLY A 279 -7.18 -5.61 -5.75
N ALA A 280 -8.30 -6.21 -5.33
CA ALA A 280 -8.31 -7.45 -4.56
C ALA A 280 -8.19 -8.73 -5.42
N ALA A 281 -8.07 -8.59 -6.75
CA ALA A 281 -7.99 -9.70 -7.69
C ALA A 281 -6.72 -9.61 -8.54
N ALA A 282 -6.13 -10.76 -8.90
CA ALA A 282 -4.98 -10.80 -9.78
C ALA A 282 -5.37 -10.31 -11.18
N ILE A 283 -4.51 -9.49 -11.80
CA ILE A 283 -4.76 -8.90 -13.11
C ILE A 283 -3.78 -9.49 -14.12
N ASN A 284 -4.33 -10.11 -15.16
CA ASN A 284 -3.57 -10.67 -16.27
C ASN A 284 -3.29 -9.59 -17.31
N LEU A 285 -2.01 -9.29 -17.55
CA LEU A 285 -1.56 -8.24 -18.46
C LEU A 285 -1.42 -8.71 -19.91
N ASN A 286 -1.74 -9.96 -20.23
CA ASN A 286 -1.58 -10.46 -21.60
C ASN A 286 -2.42 -9.64 -22.59
N GLY A 287 -1.73 -9.01 -23.54
CA GLY A 287 -2.33 -8.16 -24.56
C GLY A 287 -2.53 -6.70 -24.15
N TRP A 288 -2.20 -6.33 -22.91
CA TRP A 288 -2.12 -4.93 -22.48
C TRP A 288 -0.88 -4.26 -23.08
N SER A 289 -0.82 -2.93 -23.03
CA SER A 289 0.35 -2.18 -23.45
C SER A 289 0.54 -0.89 -22.66
N LEU A 290 1.80 -0.48 -22.49
CA LEU A 290 2.14 0.90 -22.12
C LEU A 290 2.64 1.63 -23.37
N THR A 291 1.95 2.69 -23.77
CA THR A 291 2.21 3.40 -25.01
C THR A 291 2.35 4.90 -24.76
N SER A 292 3.40 5.52 -25.29
CA SER A 292 3.56 6.97 -25.28
C SER A 292 2.63 7.66 -26.28
N GLU A 293 2.33 8.93 -26.04
CA GLU A 293 1.54 9.80 -26.94
C GLU A 293 2.06 9.80 -28.39
N ASP A 294 3.38 9.77 -28.59
CA ASP A 294 3.98 9.75 -29.92
C ASP A 294 4.12 8.33 -30.52
N GLY A 295 3.70 7.32 -29.76
CA GLY A 295 3.77 5.89 -30.07
C GLY A 295 5.14 5.25 -29.83
N ASN A 296 6.12 5.97 -29.27
CA ASN A 296 7.47 5.47 -29.00
C ASN A 296 7.96 5.92 -27.60
N PRO A 297 7.88 5.04 -26.58
CA PRO A 297 7.75 3.60 -26.70
C PRO A 297 6.30 3.10 -26.81
N SER A 298 6.13 1.93 -27.41
CA SER A 298 4.90 1.13 -27.32
C SER A 298 5.29 -0.28 -26.87
N ILE A 299 5.05 -0.56 -25.58
CA ILE A 299 5.57 -1.72 -24.87
C ILE A 299 4.43 -2.72 -24.67
N PRO A 300 4.43 -3.88 -25.33
CA PRO A 300 3.46 -4.92 -25.06
C PRO A 300 3.73 -5.52 -23.68
N LEU A 301 2.67 -5.63 -22.87
CA LEU A 301 2.72 -6.21 -21.55
C LEU A 301 2.24 -7.67 -21.59
N SER A 302 2.77 -8.46 -20.66
CA SER A 302 2.39 -9.84 -20.43
C SER A 302 2.81 -10.24 -19.03
N GLY A 303 2.14 -11.23 -18.45
CA GLY A 303 2.34 -11.62 -17.06
C GLY A 303 1.08 -11.43 -16.24
N THR A 304 1.21 -11.47 -14.92
CA THR A 304 0.10 -11.30 -13.99
C THR A 304 0.59 -10.54 -12.78
N ILE A 305 -0.12 -9.47 -12.41
CA ILE A 305 0.13 -8.74 -11.17
C ILE A 305 -0.85 -9.26 -10.12
N LEU A 306 -0.33 -9.72 -8.97
CA LEU A 306 -1.17 -10.19 -7.87
C LEU A 306 -1.81 -9.01 -7.11
N PRO A 307 -2.87 -9.23 -6.31
CA PRO A 307 -3.47 -8.18 -5.49
C PRO A 307 -2.45 -7.49 -4.58
N GLY A 308 -2.37 -6.16 -4.61
CA GLY A 308 -1.44 -5.38 -3.80
C GLY A 308 0.03 -5.53 -4.20
N ASP A 309 0.32 -6.16 -5.33
CA ASP A 309 1.66 -6.48 -5.79
C ASP A 309 2.16 -5.48 -6.85
N TYR A 310 3.47 -5.48 -7.07
CA TYR A 310 4.17 -4.61 -8.01
C TYR A 310 4.68 -5.41 -9.22
N PHE A 311 4.81 -4.75 -10.37
CA PHE A 311 5.28 -5.37 -11.59
C PHE A 311 6.29 -4.46 -12.29
N VAL A 312 7.56 -4.82 -12.18
CA VAL A 312 8.71 -4.01 -12.63
C VAL A 312 9.02 -4.32 -14.08
N VAL A 313 8.95 -3.29 -14.93
CA VAL A 313 9.24 -3.39 -16.36
C VAL A 313 10.46 -2.55 -16.70
N ALA A 314 11.53 -3.18 -17.17
CA ALA A 314 12.80 -2.50 -17.45
C ALA A 314 13.32 -2.81 -18.86
N ARG A 315 14.28 -2.02 -19.37
CA ARG A 315 14.80 -2.25 -20.74
C ARG A 315 15.51 -3.59 -20.94
N TYR A 316 16.08 -4.13 -19.88
CA TYR A 316 16.71 -5.44 -19.85
C TYR A 316 16.81 -5.92 -18.41
N ALA A 317 16.92 -7.23 -18.22
CA ALA A 317 16.92 -7.84 -16.89
C ALA A 317 18.07 -7.32 -16.00
N ALA A 318 19.21 -6.99 -16.60
CA ALA A 318 20.38 -6.48 -15.90
C ALA A 318 20.35 -4.95 -15.70
N VAL A 319 19.19 -4.31 -15.55
CA VAL A 319 19.11 -2.92 -15.06
C VAL A 319 19.47 -2.87 -13.58
N PHE A 320 18.98 -3.86 -12.82
CA PHE A 320 19.22 -4.01 -11.39
C PHE A 320 20.11 -5.22 -11.09
N ASN A 321 20.76 -5.19 -9.93
CA ASN A 321 21.52 -6.33 -9.41
C ASN A 321 20.73 -7.17 -8.40
N ASP A 322 19.77 -6.55 -7.71
CA ASP A 322 19.07 -7.09 -6.54
C ASP A 322 17.54 -6.90 -6.61
N VAL A 323 17.02 -6.50 -7.77
CA VAL A 323 15.58 -6.41 -8.05
C VAL A 323 15.23 -7.35 -9.20
N THR A 324 14.16 -8.12 -9.03
CA THR A 324 13.61 -8.94 -10.10
C THR A 324 12.88 -8.07 -11.11
N VAL A 325 13.26 -8.16 -12.38
CA VAL A 325 12.55 -7.52 -13.49
C VAL A 325 11.51 -8.52 -14.03
N ASP A 326 10.22 -8.20 -13.87
CA ASP A 326 9.12 -9.07 -14.30
C ASP A 326 8.95 -9.11 -15.81
N LEU A 327 9.24 -8.00 -16.49
CA LEU A 327 9.19 -7.92 -17.94
C LEU A 327 10.28 -7.02 -18.51
N THR A 328 10.88 -7.46 -19.61
CA THR A 328 11.90 -6.67 -20.33
C THR A 328 11.37 -6.12 -21.65
N TYR A 329 11.73 -4.88 -22.02
CA TYR A 329 11.40 -4.29 -23.33
C TYR A 329 12.63 -3.72 -24.06
N SER A 330 12.75 -3.97 -25.37
CA SER A 330 13.99 -3.64 -26.10
C SER A 330 13.90 -2.43 -27.03
N THR A 331 12.73 -1.82 -27.20
CA THR A 331 12.47 -0.78 -28.22
C THR A 331 11.83 0.47 -27.63
N GLY A 332 12.27 1.63 -28.10
CA GLY A 332 11.84 2.94 -27.58
C GLY A 332 12.62 3.37 -26.33
N THR A 333 12.49 4.64 -25.99
CA THR A 333 13.09 5.33 -24.83
C THR A 333 12.08 6.35 -24.36
N PHE A 334 12.07 6.66 -23.07
CA PHE A 334 11.28 7.76 -22.58
C PHE A 334 11.93 9.10 -22.97
N ASP A 335 11.13 10.10 -23.33
CA ASP A 335 11.64 11.43 -23.63
C ASP A 335 12.03 12.14 -22.32
N ASN A 336 13.30 12.53 -22.18
CA ASN A 336 13.77 13.30 -21.03
C ASN A 336 13.09 14.69 -20.92
N GLY A 337 12.50 15.18 -22.01
CA GLY A 337 11.72 16.41 -22.05
C GLY A 337 10.28 16.28 -21.55
N GLY A 338 9.84 15.04 -21.22
CA GLY A 338 8.48 14.74 -20.81
C GLY A 338 7.58 14.27 -21.96
N GLU A 339 6.70 13.31 -21.66
CA GLU A 339 5.71 12.75 -22.57
C GLU A 339 4.51 12.21 -21.77
N VAL A 340 3.39 11.94 -22.43
CA VAL A 340 2.26 11.24 -21.77
C VAL A 340 2.39 9.74 -22.00
N LEU A 341 2.28 8.95 -20.94
CA LEU A 341 2.19 7.49 -21.03
C LEU A 341 0.76 7.04 -20.82
N TYR A 342 0.29 6.12 -21.66
CA TYR A 342 -1.03 5.49 -21.56
C TYR A 342 -0.87 4.01 -21.24
N LEU A 343 -1.45 3.56 -20.13
CA LEU A 343 -1.63 2.13 -19.84
C LEU A 343 -2.97 1.67 -20.44
N LEU A 344 -2.90 0.79 -21.42
CA LEU A 344 -4.05 0.29 -22.16
C LEU A 344 -4.27 -1.19 -21.88
N ASP A 345 -5.53 -1.61 -21.71
CA ASP A 345 -5.87 -3.01 -21.56
C ASP A 345 -5.89 -3.79 -22.88
N SER A 346 -6.17 -5.10 -22.80
CA SER A 346 -6.26 -5.98 -23.99
C SER A 346 -7.32 -5.58 -25.03
N GLY A 347 -8.32 -4.79 -24.63
CA GLY A 347 -9.35 -4.23 -25.52
C GLY A 347 -8.98 -2.85 -26.07
N GLY A 348 -7.87 -2.27 -25.62
CA GLY A 348 -7.43 -0.90 -25.93
C GLY A 348 -8.08 0.17 -25.06
N ALA A 349 -8.74 -0.20 -23.96
CA ALA A 349 -9.30 0.78 -23.02
C ALA A 349 -8.17 1.36 -22.15
N GLN A 350 -8.19 2.67 -21.93
CA GLN A 350 -7.26 3.34 -21.03
C GLN A 350 -7.57 3.00 -19.57
N ILE A 351 -6.56 2.50 -18.87
CA ILE A 351 -6.62 2.11 -17.47
C ILE A 351 -6.00 3.18 -16.58
N ASP A 352 -4.84 3.68 -16.95
CA ASP A 352 -4.19 4.78 -16.23
C ASP A 352 -3.28 5.55 -17.19
N THR A 353 -2.81 6.70 -16.74
CA THR A 353 -1.81 7.50 -17.44
C THR A 353 -0.69 7.92 -16.48
N ALA A 354 0.43 8.33 -17.08
CA ALA A 354 1.44 9.12 -16.38
C ALA A 354 1.71 10.40 -17.16
N ASN A 355 1.80 11.52 -16.43
CA ASN A 355 2.06 12.84 -16.99
C ASN A 355 0.97 13.29 -17.99
N SER A 356 -0.31 13.00 -17.69
CA SER A 356 -1.47 13.28 -18.56
C SER A 356 -1.66 14.74 -18.98
N ASP A 357 -1.11 15.70 -18.26
CA ASP A 357 -1.11 17.12 -18.60
C ASP A 357 -0.10 17.47 -19.72
N GLY A 358 0.80 16.54 -20.04
CA GLY A 358 1.82 16.67 -21.07
C GLY A 358 2.92 17.67 -20.68
N GLY A 359 3.84 17.92 -21.62
CA GLY A 359 5.02 18.73 -21.33
C GLY A 359 6.01 18.01 -20.42
N SER A 360 6.82 18.77 -19.68
CA SER A 360 7.88 18.24 -18.81
C SER A 360 7.33 17.30 -17.74
N TRP A 361 8.04 16.21 -17.45
CA TRP A 361 7.72 15.30 -16.36
C TRP A 361 7.44 16.06 -15.06
N SER A 362 6.29 15.78 -14.44
CA SER A 362 5.87 16.47 -13.21
C SER A 362 6.78 16.18 -12.01
N ALA A 363 7.50 15.04 -12.03
CA ALA A 363 8.49 14.67 -11.03
C ALA A 363 9.55 13.70 -11.60
N GLY A 364 10.48 13.29 -10.75
CA GLY A 364 11.67 12.56 -11.16
C GLY A 364 12.76 13.48 -11.71
N THR A 365 13.94 12.95 -11.93
CA THR A 365 15.08 13.69 -12.43
C THR A 365 15.97 12.84 -13.34
N GLY A 366 16.57 13.49 -14.34
CA GLY A 366 17.61 12.91 -15.18
C GLY A 366 19.01 13.07 -14.58
N GLY A 367 20.04 13.02 -15.43
CA GLY A 367 21.44 13.14 -15.02
C GLY A 367 21.93 14.51 -14.54
N THR A 368 21.03 15.46 -14.26
CA THR A 368 21.35 16.84 -13.83
C THR A 368 20.67 17.18 -12.50
N GLY A 369 21.28 18.05 -11.68
CA GLY A 369 20.75 18.45 -10.37
C GLY A 369 21.38 17.74 -9.17
N THR A 370 20.85 18.00 -7.97
CA THR A 370 21.37 17.46 -6.69
C THR A 370 20.90 16.02 -6.42
N TYR A 371 19.73 15.66 -6.92
CA TYR A 371 19.19 14.30 -6.92
C TYR A 371 19.14 13.86 -8.38
N THR A 372 20.21 13.29 -8.92
CA THR A 372 20.25 12.81 -10.31
C THR A 372 19.66 11.42 -10.43
N TYR A 373 18.91 11.12 -11.49
CA TYR A 373 18.33 9.80 -11.76
C TYR A 373 17.33 9.34 -10.69
N ALA A 374 16.63 10.28 -10.06
CA ALA A 374 15.55 9.97 -9.14
C ALA A 374 14.27 9.67 -9.92
N THR A 375 13.52 8.69 -9.47
CA THR A 375 12.27 8.29 -10.11
C THR A 375 11.13 9.24 -9.78
N MET A 376 10.12 9.20 -10.64
CA MET A 376 8.81 9.80 -10.44
C MET A 376 7.89 8.77 -9.79
N GLU A 377 7.50 8.96 -8.53
CA GLU A 377 6.71 8.02 -7.73
C GLU A 377 5.27 8.53 -7.52
N ARG A 378 4.27 7.68 -7.71
CA ARG A 378 2.84 8.00 -7.54
C ARG A 378 2.50 8.17 -6.05
N LEU A 379 1.70 9.17 -5.71
CA LEU A 379 1.30 9.46 -4.32
C LEU A 379 0.15 8.57 -3.80
N GLY A 380 -0.22 7.51 -4.55
CA GLY A 380 -1.25 6.54 -4.18
C GLY A 380 -2.13 6.13 -5.35
N VAL A 381 -3.29 5.56 -5.05
CA VAL A 381 -4.31 5.16 -6.03
C VAL A 381 -5.18 6.38 -6.38
N VAL A 382 -4.57 7.37 -7.00
CA VAL A 382 -5.19 8.64 -7.38
C VAL A 382 -5.18 8.79 -8.89
N VAL A 383 -6.06 9.61 -9.46
CA VAL A 383 -6.04 9.96 -10.90
C VAL A 383 -4.73 10.68 -11.23
N ASP A 384 -4.23 10.46 -12.44
CA ASP A 384 -3.00 11.08 -12.92
C ASP A 384 -3.12 12.60 -13.06
N GLY A 385 -2.01 13.29 -12.86
CA GLY A 385 -1.87 14.74 -12.91
C GLY A 385 -0.62 15.18 -12.13
N PRO A 386 -0.16 16.43 -12.24
CA PRO A 386 1.09 16.87 -11.63
C PRO A 386 1.18 16.67 -10.12
N ALA A 387 0.05 16.79 -9.43
CA ALA A 387 -0.04 16.59 -7.99
C ALA A 387 -0.06 15.11 -7.57
N ALA A 388 -0.22 14.18 -8.51
CA ALA A 388 -0.21 12.75 -8.24
C ALA A 388 1.21 12.18 -8.12
N TRP A 389 2.25 12.97 -8.41
CA TRP A 389 3.63 12.50 -8.52
C TRP A 389 4.58 13.25 -7.59
N ALA A 390 5.53 12.52 -7.02
CA ALA A 390 6.65 13.09 -6.28
C ALA A 390 7.99 12.54 -6.79
N THR A 391 9.05 13.31 -6.59
CA THR A 391 10.41 12.87 -6.89
C THR A 391 10.94 12.08 -5.70
N TYR A 392 11.47 10.88 -5.93
CA TYR A 392 12.14 10.13 -4.88
C TYR A 392 13.25 10.97 -4.22
N ALA A 393 13.16 11.14 -2.89
CA ALA A 393 14.12 11.90 -2.10
C ALA A 393 14.76 11.07 -0.96
N GLY A 394 14.61 9.74 -1.02
CA GLY A 394 15.20 8.84 -0.04
C GLY A 394 16.72 8.87 -0.04
N THR A 395 17.29 8.75 1.15
CA THR A 395 18.75 8.82 1.38
C THR A 395 19.40 7.46 1.53
N VAL A 396 18.61 6.41 1.77
CA VAL A 396 19.05 5.02 1.89
C VAL A 396 18.49 4.24 0.69
N PRO A 397 19.33 3.84 -0.28
CA PRO A 397 18.89 3.03 -1.40
C PRO A 397 18.44 1.65 -0.92
N ILE A 398 17.30 1.17 -1.44
CA ILE A 398 16.79 -0.19 -1.20
C ILE A 398 17.09 -1.15 -2.34
N ALA A 399 17.62 -0.63 -3.45
CA ALA A 399 17.99 -1.38 -4.65
C ALA A 399 19.30 -0.83 -5.24
N HIS A 400 19.98 -1.64 -6.04
CA HIS A 400 21.23 -1.30 -6.71
C HIS A 400 21.12 -1.51 -8.22
N ASP A 401 21.64 -0.54 -8.98
CA ASP A 401 21.79 -0.67 -10.42
C ASP A 401 22.89 -1.68 -10.78
N ARG A 402 23.00 -2.02 -12.06
CA ARG A 402 23.98 -2.98 -12.58
C ARG A 402 25.46 -2.68 -12.27
N ASN A 403 25.80 -1.43 -11.97
CA ASN A 403 27.16 -1.06 -11.56
C ASN A 403 27.32 -1.04 -10.03
N GLY A 404 26.27 -1.39 -9.29
CA GLY A 404 26.24 -1.42 -7.84
C GLY A 404 25.99 -0.06 -7.19
N ASN A 405 25.57 0.96 -7.94
CA ASN A 405 25.16 2.22 -7.33
C ASN A 405 23.73 2.09 -6.79
N GLY A 406 23.43 2.78 -5.70
CA GLY A 406 22.07 2.84 -5.19
C GLY A 406 21.09 3.45 -6.19
N VAL A 407 20.01 2.73 -6.46
CA VAL A 407 18.86 3.24 -7.23
C VAL A 407 18.15 4.30 -6.39
N ARG A 408 17.77 5.40 -7.04
CA ARG A 408 17.02 6.48 -6.40
C ARG A 408 15.53 6.34 -6.74
N GLY A 409 14.94 5.28 -6.22
CA GLY A 409 13.56 4.89 -6.41
C GLY A 409 13.23 3.69 -5.55
N THR A 410 12.03 3.15 -5.68
CA THR A 410 11.55 2.02 -4.86
C THR A 410 11.05 0.84 -5.69
N PRO A 411 11.84 0.36 -6.69
CA PRO A 411 11.41 -0.74 -7.55
C PRO A 411 11.08 -2.00 -6.75
N GLY A 412 9.91 -2.56 -7.04
CA GLY A 412 9.32 -3.76 -6.44
C GLY A 412 8.76 -3.52 -5.04
N GLN A 413 8.59 -2.26 -4.59
CA GLN A 413 8.23 -1.90 -3.23
C GLN A 413 7.28 -0.70 -3.19
N GLY A 414 6.73 -0.41 -2.00
CA GLY A 414 5.93 0.80 -1.81
C GLY A 414 6.75 2.08 -1.92
N ASN A 415 6.17 3.09 -2.58
CA ASN A 415 6.81 4.38 -2.86
C ASN A 415 7.39 5.03 -1.59
N TRP A 416 8.59 5.62 -1.71
CA TRP A 416 9.34 6.19 -0.58
C TRP A 416 8.52 7.19 0.24
N ILE A 417 7.74 8.01 -0.45
CA ILE A 417 6.89 9.03 0.18
C ILE A 417 5.85 8.43 1.14
N THR A 418 5.48 7.17 0.95
CA THR A 418 4.53 6.45 1.81
C THR A 418 5.19 5.79 3.03
N THR A 419 6.54 5.78 3.10
CA THR A 419 7.30 5.03 4.12
C THR A 419 8.11 5.91 5.11
N VAL A 420 8.19 7.23 4.90
CA VAL A 420 8.96 8.13 5.78
C VAL A 420 8.18 8.66 6.99
N THR A 421 8.56 8.21 8.20
CA THR A 421 8.17 8.82 9.49
C THR A 421 9.24 9.82 9.95
N VAL A 422 8.93 11.13 10.01
CA VAL A 422 9.89 12.13 10.50
C VAL A 422 10.08 12.03 12.02
N THR A 423 11.33 11.90 12.46
CA THR A 423 11.70 11.96 13.88
C THR A 423 11.64 13.42 14.37
N PRO A 424 10.82 13.78 15.37
CA PRO A 424 10.82 15.14 15.90
C PRO A 424 12.12 15.42 16.65
N SER A 425 12.76 16.55 16.32
CA SER A 425 13.96 17.04 17.01
C SER A 425 13.60 17.49 18.43
N PRO A 426 14.34 17.08 19.48
CA PRO A 426 13.96 17.35 20.86
C PRO A 426 14.03 18.84 21.20
N THR A 427 12.88 19.41 21.56
CA THR A 427 12.79 20.77 22.08
C THR A 427 13.15 20.78 23.57
N GLN A 428 14.19 21.52 23.95
CA GLN A 428 14.62 21.64 25.35
C GLN A 428 13.60 22.45 26.17
N THR A 429 12.95 21.82 27.16
CA THR A 429 12.07 22.49 28.13
C THR A 429 12.79 22.72 29.46
N LEU A 430 12.97 23.99 29.86
CA LEU A 430 13.49 24.37 31.17
C LEU A 430 12.47 24.04 32.28
N THR A 431 12.90 23.24 33.27
CA THR A 431 12.06 22.85 34.42
C THR A 431 12.31 23.78 35.60
N LEU A 432 11.26 24.44 36.13
CA LEU A 432 11.32 25.17 37.40
C LEU A 432 10.96 24.26 38.58
N THR A 433 11.84 24.23 39.58
CA THR A 433 11.79 23.42 40.80
C THR A 433 10.72 23.91 41.79
N PRO A 434 9.83 23.05 42.33
CA PRO A 434 8.98 23.40 43.47
C PRO A 434 9.66 23.07 44.81
N THR A 435 9.58 24.04 45.71
CA THR A 435 10.12 24.08 47.08
C THR A 435 9.48 23.06 48.02
N MET A 436 10.30 22.33 48.79
CA MET A 436 9.87 21.39 49.83
C MET A 436 9.29 22.09 51.07
N THR A 437 8.21 21.55 51.63
CA THR A 437 7.79 21.80 53.01
C THR A 437 7.96 20.52 53.84
N ARG A 438 8.83 20.58 54.86
CA ARG A 438 9.06 19.56 55.90
C ARG A 438 8.03 19.67 57.01
N THR A 439 7.63 18.55 57.63
CA THR A 439 7.41 18.41 59.08
C THR A 439 7.54 16.93 59.51
N PRO A 440 8.11 16.60 60.70
CA PRO A 440 8.69 15.30 61.03
C PRO A 440 7.85 14.46 62.01
N SER A 441 8.15 13.15 62.17
CA SER A 441 8.27 12.51 63.51
C SER A 441 8.70 11.02 63.47
N ARG A 442 9.87 10.79 64.09
CA ARG A 442 10.32 9.70 65.01
C ARG A 442 10.40 8.22 64.58
N THR A 443 11.68 7.82 64.49
CA THR A 443 12.39 6.59 64.85
C THR A 443 11.73 5.62 65.84
N ARG A 444 11.75 4.30 65.49
CA ARG A 444 12.22 3.21 66.36
C ARG A 444 12.77 2.00 65.57
N THR A 445 13.95 1.59 66.05
CA THR A 445 14.86 0.42 65.88
C THR A 445 14.25 -0.96 65.50
N PRO A 446 15.03 -1.87 64.84
CA PRO A 446 14.50 -3.06 64.16
C PRO A 446 14.34 -4.27 65.10
N THR A 447 13.50 -5.22 64.70
CA THR A 447 13.46 -6.57 65.28
C THR A 447 13.16 -7.58 64.18
N LEU A 448 14.07 -8.54 64.00
CA LEU A 448 13.88 -9.74 63.18
C LEU A 448 12.99 -10.72 63.93
N SER A 449 11.99 -11.32 63.27
CA SER A 449 11.76 -12.79 63.28
C SER A 449 10.53 -13.17 62.45
N ARG A 450 10.65 -14.30 61.75
CA ARG A 450 9.74 -14.90 60.75
C ARG A 450 8.34 -15.24 61.27
N THR A 451 7.34 -15.14 60.38
CA THR A 451 6.31 -16.18 60.12
C THR A 451 5.64 -15.87 58.76
N PRO A 452 5.60 -16.79 57.77
CA PRO A 452 4.82 -16.58 56.56
C PRO A 452 3.34 -16.74 56.87
N SER A 453 2.58 -15.65 56.73
CA SER A 453 1.11 -15.67 56.73
C SER A 453 0.64 -15.89 55.31
N MET A 454 -0.32 -16.79 55.10
CA MET A 454 -0.94 -17.00 53.79
C MET A 454 -1.63 -15.72 53.34
N THR A 455 -1.08 -15.09 52.30
CA THR A 455 -1.69 -13.95 51.61
C THR A 455 -2.96 -14.44 50.93
N ARG A 456 -4.13 -13.94 51.40
CA ARG A 456 -5.37 -14.04 50.64
C ARG A 456 -5.16 -13.35 49.29
N THR A 457 -5.31 -14.10 48.21
CA THR A 457 -5.34 -13.59 46.84
C THR A 457 -6.35 -12.44 46.77
N PRO A 458 -5.93 -11.21 46.38
CA PRO A 458 -6.86 -10.12 46.19
C PRO A 458 -7.78 -10.48 45.02
N THR A 459 -9.09 -10.55 45.29
CA THR A 459 -10.10 -10.70 44.24
C THR A 459 -9.98 -9.49 43.32
N ARG A 460 -9.70 -9.74 42.04
CA ARG A 460 -9.53 -8.71 41.01
C ARG A 460 -10.76 -7.80 41.00
N ARG A 461 -10.58 -6.53 41.37
CA ARG A 461 -11.57 -5.48 41.16
C ARG A 461 -11.84 -5.41 39.65
N PRO A 462 -13.10 -5.37 39.18
CA PRO A 462 -13.38 -5.22 37.75
C PRO A 462 -12.66 -3.96 37.27
N THR A 463 -11.75 -4.14 36.31
CA THR A 463 -11.08 -3.05 35.61
C THR A 463 -12.17 -2.23 34.93
N VAL A 464 -12.30 -0.95 35.31
CA VAL A 464 -13.21 -0.01 34.65
C VAL A 464 -12.84 0.01 33.17
N ALA A 465 -13.83 -0.17 32.28
CA ALA A 465 -13.60 -0.08 30.84
C ALA A 465 -12.94 1.26 30.50
N PRO A 466 -11.92 1.28 29.62
CA PRO A 466 -11.29 2.52 29.20
C PRO A 466 -12.36 3.47 28.62
N PRO A 467 -12.27 4.79 28.87
CA PRO A 467 -13.26 5.72 28.36
C PRO A 467 -13.26 5.75 26.83
N PRO A 468 -14.41 6.00 26.19
CA PRO A 468 -14.48 6.18 24.74
C PRO A 468 -13.62 7.38 24.32
N LEU A 469 -12.85 7.23 23.25
CA LEU A 469 -11.93 8.24 22.73
C LEU A 469 -12.30 8.53 21.27
N VAL A 470 -13.35 9.35 21.09
CA VAL A 470 -13.73 9.91 19.80
C VAL A 470 -13.15 11.32 19.70
N ALA A 471 -12.53 11.64 18.59
CA ALA A 471 -11.93 12.95 18.33
C ALA A 471 -12.33 13.42 16.93
N ILE A 472 -12.10 14.70 16.66
CA ILE A 472 -12.02 15.21 15.30
C ILE A 472 -10.81 14.49 14.63
N ASN A 473 -10.75 14.36 13.31
CA ASN A 473 -9.59 13.74 12.66
C ASN A 473 -8.99 14.64 11.61
N GLU A 474 -9.85 15.27 10.81
CA GLU A 474 -9.49 16.15 9.72
C GLU A 474 -10.61 17.16 9.51
N PHE A 475 -10.31 18.35 9.01
CA PHE A 475 -11.32 19.25 8.47
C PHE A 475 -10.74 20.18 7.39
N VAL A 476 -11.62 20.63 6.49
CA VAL A 476 -11.33 21.66 5.48
C VAL A 476 -12.37 22.77 5.62
N ALA A 477 -11.88 23.98 5.87
CA ALA A 477 -12.71 25.18 5.96
C ALA A 477 -12.84 25.93 4.63
N ARG A 478 -11.86 25.77 3.72
CA ARG A 478 -11.83 26.45 2.43
C ARG A 478 -11.73 25.45 1.29
N PRO A 479 -12.82 24.89 0.78
CA PRO A 479 -12.77 23.89 -0.27
C PRO A 479 -12.28 24.50 -1.60
N GLY A 480 -11.33 23.84 -2.24
CA GLY A 480 -10.91 24.06 -3.62
C GLY A 480 -11.32 22.95 -4.58
N HIS A 481 -11.94 21.89 -4.06
CA HIS A 481 -12.50 20.77 -4.80
C HIS A 481 -13.92 20.45 -4.34
N ASP A 482 -14.68 19.80 -5.23
CA ASP A 482 -16.00 19.23 -4.97
C ASP A 482 -15.82 17.94 -4.15
N TRP A 483 -15.68 18.12 -2.82
CA TRP A 483 -15.40 17.02 -1.90
C TRP A 483 -16.64 16.19 -1.61
N ASN A 484 -17.84 16.75 -1.79
CA ASN A 484 -19.09 16.05 -1.54
C ASN A 484 -19.65 15.34 -2.79
N GLY A 485 -19.09 15.60 -3.98
CA GLY A 485 -19.41 14.97 -5.25
C GLY A 485 -20.74 15.44 -5.87
N ASP A 486 -21.20 16.66 -5.55
CA ASP A 486 -22.46 17.22 -6.05
C ASP A 486 -22.31 17.98 -7.38
N GLY A 487 -21.07 18.17 -7.85
CA GLY A 487 -20.72 18.82 -9.10
C GLY A 487 -20.46 20.32 -8.99
N GLU A 488 -20.54 20.90 -7.79
CA GLU A 488 -20.23 22.29 -7.51
C GLU A 488 -19.07 22.39 -6.50
N ILE A 489 -18.29 23.48 -6.55
CA ILE A 489 -17.28 23.79 -5.53
C ILE A 489 -17.83 24.97 -4.73
N ASN A 490 -18.32 24.71 -3.53
CA ASN A 490 -19.00 25.70 -2.70
C ASN A 490 -18.79 25.40 -1.20
N THR A 491 -19.39 26.20 -0.31
CA THR A 491 -19.27 25.99 1.16
C THR A 491 -19.89 24.66 1.63
N GLY A 492 -20.67 24.00 0.78
CA GLY A 492 -21.16 22.65 1.00
C GLY A 492 -20.07 21.58 0.95
N ASP A 493 -18.89 21.89 0.40
CA ASP A 493 -17.71 21.02 0.34
C ASP A 493 -16.77 21.17 1.54
N GLU A 494 -17.05 22.11 2.43
CA GLU A 494 -16.44 22.13 3.76
C GLU A 494 -16.72 20.79 4.44
N TYR A 495 -15.80 20.27 5.23
CA TYR A 495 -16.08 19.04 5.96
C TYR A 495 -15.33 18.95 7.27
N ILE A 496 -15.91 18.17 8.18
CA ILE A 496 -15.30 17.74 9.43
C ILE A 496 -15.34 16.22 9.48
N GLU A 497 -14.20 15.60 9.62
CA GLU A 497 -14.05 14.18 9.87
C GLU A 497 -13.86 13.91 11.38
N ILE A 498 -14.46 12.84 11.89
CA ILE A 498 -14.21 12.32 13.24
C ILE A 498 -13.67 10.91 13.18
N ILE A 499 -12.91 10.50 14.20
CA ILE A 499 -12.36 9.14 14.34
C ILE A 499 -12.55 8.60 15.76
N ASN A 500 -12.71 7.28 15.89
CA ASN A 500 -12.63 6.60 17.18
C ASN A 500 -11.21 6.09 17.45
N HIS A 501 -10.38 6.84 18.17
CA HIS A 501 -9.08 6.39 18.67
C HIS A 501 -9.17 5.39 19.84
N GLY A 502 -10.38 5.12 20.35
CA GLY A 502 -10.58 4.19 21.45
C GLY A 502 -10.44 2.74 21.02
N VAL A 503 -10.33 1.84 22.00
CA VAL A 503 -10.33 0.38 21.79
C VAL A 503 -11.71 -0.25 21.97
N ILE A 504 -12.75 0.58 22.12
CA ILE A 504 -14.14 0.16 22.27
C ILE A 504 -15.01 0.85 21.22
N ASN A 505 -16.08 0.18 20.80
CA ASN A 505 -17.08 0.77 19.91
C ASN A 505 -17.78 1.94 20.63
N VAL A 506 -18.01 3.04 19.92
CA VAL A 506 -18.68 4.23 20.47
C VAL A 506 -19.93 4.53 19.66
N ASN A 507 -21.07 4.63 20.33
CA ASN A 507 -22.30 5.12 19.71
C ASN A 507 -22.35 6.65 19.82
N LEU A 508 -22.51 7.31 18.68
CA LEU A 508 -22.51 8.77 18.55
C LEU A 508 -23.83 9.44 18.95
N ASN A 509 -24.83 8.68 19.40
CA ASN A 509 -26.11 9.24 19.83
C ASN A 509 -25.93 10.33 20.89
N GLY A 510 -26.39 11.53 20.56
CA GLY A 510 -26.36 12.72 21.40
C GLY A 510 -25.11 13.59 21.25
N TYR A 511 -24.04 13.09 20.63
CA TYR A 511 -22.87 13.90 20.29
C TYR A 511 -23.25 14.99 19.28
N SER A 512 -22.46 16.07 19.23
CA SER A 512 -22.63 17.12 18.21
C SER A 512 -21.31 17.73 17.76
N LEU A 513 -21.28 18.19 16.51
CA LEU A 513 -20.24 19.05 15.94
C LEU A 513 -20.68 20.51 15.99
N ASP A 514 -19.70 21.41 16.00
CA ASP A 514 -19.91 22.85 16.17
C ASP A 514 -18.70 23.62 15.60
N ASP A 515 -18.93 24.82 15.07
CA ASP A 515 -17.89 25.74 14.58
C ASP A 515 -17.39 26.65 15.73
N GLU A 516 -18.25 27.26 16.54
CA GLU A 516 -17.80 28.22 17.56
C GLU A 516 -18.70 28.28 18.80
N ALA A 517 -18.14 28.66 19.95
CA ALA A 517 -18.85 28.70 21.23
C ALA A 517 -19.92 29.80 21.34
N ASN A 518 -21.19 29.43 21.11
CA ASN A 518 -22.38 30.28 21.32
C ASN A 518 -22.49 31.47 20.36
N ILE A 519 -21.77 31.43 19.24
CA ILE A 519 -21.76 32.39 18.13
C ILE A 519 -21.64 31.53 16.86
N GLY A 520 -22.25 31.94 15.74
CA GLY A 520 -22.17 31.18 14.48
C GLY A 520 -23.39 30.30 14.18
N SER A 521 -23.15 29.15 13.57
CA SER A 521 -24.19 28.20 13.14
C SER A 521 -24.75 27.39 14.33
N THR A 522 -25.82 26.63 14.12
CA THR A 522 -26.37 25.78 15.19
C THR A 522 -25.61 24.45 15.26
N PRO A 523 -25.26 23.94 16.46
CA PRO A 523 -24.50 22.69 16.58
C PRO A 523 -25.20 21.53 15.88
N PHE A 524 -24.49 20.84 15.00
CA PHE A 524 -25.00 19.70 14.25
C PHE A 524 -25.04 18.45 15.13
N LYS A 525 -26.21 17.81 15.24
CA LYS A 525 -26.36 16.56 16.02
C LYS A 525 -25.93 15.36 15.18
N LEU A 526 -24.93 14.63 15.68
CA LEU A 526 -24.42 13.45 15.00
C LEU A 526 -25.48 12.35 14.93
N PRO A 527 -25.51 11.57 13.82
CA PRO A 527 -26.44 10.47 13.68
C PRO A 527 -26.15 9.37 14.71
N SER A 528 -27.18 8.60 15.08
CA SER A 528 -27.08 7.51 16.04
C SER A 528 -26.35 6.27 15.45
N VAL A 529 -25.12 6.45 15.02
CA VAL A 529 -24.24 5.43 14.42
C VAL A 529 -23.22 4.97 15.45
N THR A 530 -22.82 3.70 15.38
CA THR A 530 -21.75 3.15 16.21
C THR A 530 -20.47 3.05 15.40
N ILE A 531 -19.45 3.79 15.80
CA ILE A 531 -18.11 3.76 15.20
C ILE A 531 -17.19 2.82 15.99
N LYS A 532 -16.55 1.87 15.30
CA LYS A 532 -15.57 0.94 15.88
C LYS A 532 -14.20 1.62 16.04
N PRO A 533 -13.29 1.05 16.86
CA PRO A 533 -11.89 1.50 16.91
C PRO A 533 -11.28 1.71 15.51
N GLY A 534 -10.73 2.90 15.26
CA GLY A 534 -10.11 3.30 13.99
C GLY A 534 -11.09 3.67 12.86
N GLU A 535 -12.40 3.51 13.05
CA GLU A 535 -13.39 3.96 12.06
C GLU A 535 -13.55 5.49 12.11
N ARG A 536 -13.74 6.07 10.92
CA ARG A 536 -13.91 7.50 10.69
C ARG A 536 -15.23 7.81 9.99
N LEU A 537 -15.77 9.00 10.20
CA LEU A 537 -16.95 9.52 9.51
C LEU A 537 -16.72 10.97 9.12
N VAL A 538 -17.05 11.29 7.87
CA VAL A 538 -16.97 12.63 7.30
C VAL A 538 -18.36 13.26 7.32
N PHE A 539 -18.42 14.53 7.69
CA PHE A 539 -19.63 15.33 7.69
C PHE A 539 -19.40 16.61 6.89
N TYR A 540 -20.10 16.74 5.76
CA TYR A 540 -19.95 17.87 4.84
C TYR A 540 -20.79 19.08 5.26
N GLY A 541 -20.42 20.28 4.83
CA GLY A 541 -21.16 21.52 5.05
C GLY A 541 -22.58 21.43 4.49
N SER A 542 -22.75 20.74 3.35
CA SER A 542 -24.06 20.49 2.73
C SER A 542 -24.99 19.61 3.59
N GLU A 543 -24.43 18.75 4.45
CA GLU A 543 -25.18 17.93 5.41
C GLU A 543 -25.40 18.68 6.73
N THR A 544 -24.33 19.29 7.25
CA THR A 544 -24.30 19.79 8.63
C THR A 544 -24.87 21.19 8.78
N GLY A 545 -24.75 22.02 7.74
CA GLY A 545 -25.00 23.45 7.80
C GLY A 545 -24.06 24.22 8.73
N LEU A 546 -22.97 23.60 9.18
CA LEU A 546 -21.88 24.29 9.86
C LEU A 546 -21.11 25.12 8.83
N LEU A 547 -20.67 26.32 9.20
CA LEU A 547 -19.98 27.25 8.31
C LEU A 547 -18.61 27.56 8.89
N LEU A 548 -17.58 26.93 8.37
CA LEU A 548 -16.20 27.08 8.84
C LEU A 548 -15.57 28.34 8.24
N SER A 549 -15.36 29.37 9.05
CA SER A 549 -14.86 30.67 8.55
C SER A 549 -13.42 30.61 8.00
N ASP A 550 -13.23 31.07 6.76
CA ASP A 550 -11.91 31.27 6.12
C ASP A 550 -11.01 32.25 6.89
N GLY A 551 -11.59 33.22 7.61
CA GLY A 551 -10.86 34.19 8.43
C GLY A 551 -10.22 33.59 9.69
N GLY A 552 -10.55 32.33 10.01
CA GLY A 552 -10.23 31.62 11.24
C GLY A 552 -11.50 31.36 12.07
N ASP A 553 -11.57 30.18 12.67
CA ASP A 553 -12.72 29.68 13.44
C ASP A 553 -12.31 28.55 14.41
N GLY A 554 -13.29 27.91 15.05
CA GLY A 554 -13.14 26.64 15.74
C GLY A 554 -13.76 25.45 14.99
N VAL A 555 -13.39 24.25 15.41
CA VAL A 555 -14.15 23.01 15.18
C VAL A 555 -14.22 22.29 16.52
N ARG A 556 -15.42 21.89 16.94
CA ARG A 556 -15.67 21.36 18.29
C ARG A 556 -16.54 20.11 18.24
N LEU A 557 -16.08 19.07 18.93
CA LEU A 557 -16.85 17.87 19.20
C LEU A 557 -17.39 17.94 20.64
N LEU A 558 -18.70 17.77 20.80
CA LEU A 558 -19.40 17.83 22.08
C LEU A 558 -19.98 16.46 22.45
N ARG A 559 -19.90 16.11 23.74
CA ARG A 559 -20.53 14.92 24.32
C ARG A 559 -22.06 15.06 24.39
N PRO A 560 -22.81 13.97 24.63
CA PRO A 560 -24.27 14.02 24.79
C PRO A 560 -24.79 14.95 25.89
N ASN A 561 -23.98 15.22 26.91
CA ASN A 561 -24.31 16.15 27.99
C ASN A 561 -23.89 17.61 27.71
N GLY A 562 -23.43 17.91 26.48
CA GLY A 562 -22.98 19.23 26.05
C GLY A 562 -21.56 19.62 26.49
N GLN A 563 -20.82 18.72 27.15
CA GLN A 563 -19.43 19.00 27.51
C GLN A 563 -18.51 18.86 26.29
N LEU A 564 -17.48 19.71 26.23
CA LEU A 564 -16.43 19.61 25.22
C LEU A 564 -15.73 18.25 25.28
N MET A 565 -15.68 17.55 24.16
CA MET A 565 -14.94 16.29 23.97
C MET A 565 -13.56 16.59 23.39
N ASP A 566 -13.54 17.33 22.28
CA ASP A 566 -12.37 17.67 21.50
C ASP A 566 -12.63 18.98 20.76
N ALA A 567 -11.57 19.73 20.45
CA ALA A 567 -11.67 20.94 19.65
C ALA A 567 -10.34 21.33 19.04
N PHE A 568 -10.41 22.08 17.95
CA PHE A 568 -9.28 22.74 17.34
C PHE A 568 -9.68 24.13 16.87
N ASN A 569 -8.83 25.12 17.15
CA ASN A 569 -9.03 26.47 16.66
C ASN A 569 -7.97 26.75 15.60
N TYR A 570 -8.40 27.31 14.48
CA TYR A 570 -7.52 27.67 13.38
C TYR A 570 -7.57 29.16 13.11
N THR A 571 -6.52 29.63 12.44
CA THR A 571 -6.40 31.04 12.01
C THR A 571 -6.68 31.12 10.51
N THR A 572 -6.63 32.32 9.95
CA THR A 572 -6.94 32.58 8.54
C THR A 572 -6.38 31.53 7.58
N VAL A 573 -7.28 30.93 6.80
CA VAL A 573 -7.02 29.88 5.82
C VAL A 573 -6.60 30.51 4.51
N ARG A 574 -5.31 30.38 4.19
CA ARG A 574 -4.72 31.14 3.09
C ARG A 574 -4.92 30.48 1.74
N TYR A 575 -5.06 29.16 1.73
CA TYR A 575 -5.11 28.36 0.51
C TYR A 575 -6.40 27.54 0.47
N PRO A 576 -7.03 27.40 -0.71
CA PRO A 576 -8.05 26.39 -0.90
C PRO A 576 -7.45 25.01 -0.63
N ASP A 577 -8.26 24.10 -0.09
CA ASP A 577 -7.90 22.74 0.29
C ASP A 577 -6.76 22.64 1.31
N GLN A 578 -6.57 23.70 2.09
CA GLN A 578 -5.77 23.61 3.30
C GLN A 578 -6.55 22.79 4.33
N ALA A 579 -6.20 21.51 4.46
CA ALA A 579 -6.73 20.64 5.49
C ALA A 579 -5.90 20.73 6.78
N TYR A 580 -6.63 20.65 7.90
CA TYR A 580 -6.08 20.47 9.23
C TYR A 580 -6.35 19.05 9.65
N CYS A 581 -5.33 18.28 10.00
CA CYS A 581 -5.48 16.86 10.26
C CYS A 581 -4.61 16.37 11.42
N ARG A 582 -4.96 15.23 12.01
CA ARG A 582 -4.13 14.54 13.01
C ARG A 582 -3.20 13.54 12.35
N LEU A 583 -1.92 13.54 12.74
CA LEU A 583 -0.95 12.55 12.24
C LEU A 583 -0.06 11.99 13.35
N PRO A 584 0.12 10.66 13.41
CA PRO A 584 -0.63 9.67 12.65
C PRO A 584 -2.09 9.61 13.16
N ASP A 585 -3.05 9.23 12.32
CA ASP A 585 -4.49 9.18 12.65
C ASP A 585 -4.81 8.33 13.88
N ASP A 586 -3.89 7.45 14.30
CA ASP A 586 -4.00 6.59 15.48
C ASP A 586 -3.07 7.00 16.64
N GLY A 587 -2.25 8.03 16.46
CA GLY A 587 -1.30 8.52 17.46
C GLY A 587 -1.78 9.79 18.13
N GLY A 588 -2.35 9.66 19.34
CA GLY A 588 -2.56 10.76 20.28
C GLY A 588 -3.56 11.85 19.84
N ALA A 589 -4.50 12.21 20.72
CA ALA A 589 -5.51 13.22 20.42
C ALA A 589 -4.95 14.65 20.23
N ASP A 590 -3.64 14.89 20.37
CA ASP A 590 -3.05 16.24 20.42
C ASP A 590 -2.10 16.55 19.25
N ASP A 591 -1.88 15.62 18.31
CA ASP A 591 -0.89 15.77 17.23
C ASP A 591 -1.51 16.33 15.94
N TRP A 592 -1.84 17.63 15.95
CA TRP A 592 -2.41 18.36 14.81
C TRP A 592 -1.37 18.92 13.83
N PHE A 593 -1.72 18.91 12.55
CA PHE A 593 -0.95 19.46 11.45
C PHE A 593 -1.84 20.39 10.60
N GLU A 594 -1.30 21.53 10.20
CA GLU A 594 -2.05 22.62 9.52
C GLU A 594 -1.91 22.63 7.99
N LEU A 595 -1.13 21.69 7.46
CA LEU A 595 -0.80 21.54 6.03
C LEU A 595 -0.87 20.06 5.66
N CYS A 596 -2.08 19.54 5.73
CA CYS A 596 -2.41 18.20 5.28
C CYS A 596 -3.02 18.24 3.88
N TYR A 597 -2.89 17.13 3.16
CA TYR A 597 -3.73 16.91 1.99
C TYR A 597 -5.14 16.57 2.50
N PRO A 598 -6.22 17.17 1.98
CA PRO A 598 -7.57 16.73 2.34
C PRO A 598 -7.79 15.28 1.95
N THR A 599 -8.21 14.47 2.92
CA THR A 599 -8.35 13.02 2.77
C THR A 599 -9.69 12.53 3.33
N PRO A 600 -10.84 13.09 2.91
CA PRO A 600 -12.14 12.74 3.49
C PRO A 600 -12.40 11.23 3.35
N GLY A 601 -12.58 10.55 4.48
CA GLY A 601 -12.87 9.12 4.55
C GLY A 601 -11.63 8.23 4.38
N LEU A 602 -10.46 8.82 4.21
CA LEU A 602 -9.17 8.15 4.02
C LEU A 602 -8.21 8.50 5.15
N ARG A 603 -7.04 7.85 5.16
CA ARG A 603 -6.00 8.17 6.15
C ARG A 603 -5.38 9.53 5.86
N ASN A 604 -5.10 10.29 6.92
CA ASN A 604 -4.48 11.59 6.78
C ASN A 604 -3.06 11.44 6.22
N SER A 605 -2.62 12.44 5.46
CA SER A 605 -1.27 12.49 4.91
C SER A 605 -0.74 13.93 4.90
N ARG A 606 0.60 14.07 4.91
CA ARG A 606 1.24 15.39 4.83
C ARG A 606 1.34 15.83 3.37
N GLY A 607 0.89 17.04 3.10
CA GLY A 607 1.00 17.67 1.79
C GLY A 607 0.38 19.06 1.84
N SER A 608 0.89 19.97 1.01
CA SER A 608 0.22 21.23 0.70
C SER A 608 0.08 21.25 -0.80
N PHE A 609 -1.09 21.63 -1.33
CA PHE A 609 -1.16 22.04 -2.73
C PHE A 609 -0.05 23.09 -2.95
N GLY A 610 0.89 22.78 -3.83
CA GLY A 610 1.89 23.75 -4.28
C GLY A 610 1.14 24.95 -4.84
N GLY A 611 1.53 26.14 -4.40
CA GLY A 611 0.80 27.39 -4.69
C GLY A 611 0.29 27.43 -6.12
N VAL A 612 -1.03 27.50 -6.25
CA VAL A 612 -1.71 27.69 -7.53
C VAL A 612 -1.19 29.00 -8.11
N THR A 613 -0.57 28.91 -9.28
CA THR A 613 -0.37 30.04 -10.18
C THR A 613 -1.71 30.71 -10.39
N ASP A 614 -1.79 32.03 -10.24
CA ASP A 614 -2.88 32.89 -10.72
C ASP A 614 -3.43 32.35 -12.05
N GLN A 615 -4.50 31.56 -11.97
CA GLN A 615 -5.38 31.26 -13.08
C GLN A 615 -6.76 31.63 -12.58
N PRO A 616 -7.46 32.51 -13.32
CA PRO A 616 -8.74 33.03 -12.90
C PRO A 616 -9.74 31.89 -12.96
N VAL A 617 -10.04 31.32 -11.80
CA VAL A 617 -11.28 30.55 -11.59
C VAL A 617 -12.43 31.50 -11.91
N ASP A 618 -13.25 31.10 -12.86
CA ASP A 618 -14.39 31.86 -13.37
C ASP A 618 -15.40 32.15 -12.24
N ALA A 619 -15.36 33.39 -11.74
CA ALA A 619 -16.49 34.26 -11.37
C ALA A 619 -17.57 33.82 -10.35
N SER A 620 -17.45 32.75 -9.56
CA SER A 620 -18.38 32.51 -8.43
C SER A 620 -17.73 32.45 -7.04
N LEU A 621 -16.41 32.39 -6.95
CA LEU A 621 -15.69 32.40 -5.67
C LEU A 621 -14.77 33.62 -5.65
N CYS A 622 -15.00 34.47 -4.64
CA CYS A 622 -14.26 35.70 -4.44
C CYS A 622 -12.76 35.39 -4.35
N PRO A 623 -11.91 35.92 -5.27
CA PRO A 623 -10.48 35.62 -5.26
C PRO A 623 -9.74 36.28 -4.08
N PHE A 624 -10.42 37.12 -3.30
CA PHE A 624 -9.87 37.80 -2.14
C PHE A 624 -10.22 37.08 -0.84
N SER A 625 -9.24 37.06 0.06
CA SER A 625 -9.46 36.71 1.47
C SER A 625 -10.33 37.79 2.15
N ASP A 626 -11.20 37.36 3.06
CA ASP A 626 -12.13 38.17 3.87
C ASP A 626 -11.48 39.22 4.80
N ILE A 627 -10.15 39.21 4.94
CA ILE A 627 -9.36 40.29 5.56
C ILE A 627 -9.07 41.47 4.63
N ALA A 628 -9.43 41.37 3.34
CA ALA A 628 -9.52 42.56 2.49
C ALA A 628 -10.55 43.53 3.10
N PRO A 629 -10.28 44.85 3.10
CA PRO A 629 -11.25 45.83 3.58
C PRO A 629 -12.63 45.56 2.98
N ILE A 630 -13.69 45.63 3.79
CA ILE A 630 -15.05 45.26 3.36
C ILE A 630 -15.47 45.98 2.07
N ASP A 631 -14.96 47.19 1.87
CA ASP A 631 -15.18 48.01 0.67
C ASP A 631 -14.58 47.38 -0.61
N PHE A 632 -13.47 46.65 -0.50
CA PHE A 632 -12.82 45.92 -1.60
C PHE A 632 -13.56 44.62 -1.91
N VAL A 633 -13.98 43.89 -0.88
CA VAL A 633 -14.73 42.62 -1.04
C VAL A 633 -16.09 42.86 -1.69
N ILE A 634 -16.76 43.96 -1.33
CA ILE A 634 -18.05 44.36 -1.91
C ILE A 634 -17.89 44.77 -3.40
N ALA A 635 -16.74 45.32 -3.79
CA ALA A 635 -16.52 45.82 -5.15
C ALA A 635 -16.21 44.71 -6.17
N GLU A 636 -15.56 43.63 -5.73
CA GLU A 636 -14.94 42.64 -6.64
C GLU A 636 -15.66 41.28 -6.68
N CYS A 637 -16.66 41.04 -5.82
CA CYS A 637 -17.22 39.69 -5.63
C CYS A 637 -18.77 39.64 -5.71
N ASP A 638 -19.31 38.69 -6.48
CA ASP A 638 -20.76 38.47 -6.63
C ASP A 638 -21.38 37.77 -5.40
N PRO A 639 -22.68 38.00 -5.07
CA PRO A 639 -23.72 38.69 -5.84
C PRO A 639 -23.82 40.20 -5.55
N PHE A 640 -22.88 40.77 -4.79
CA PHE A 640 -22.94 42.17 -4.34
C PHE A 640 -22.07 43.13 -5.19
N GLY A 641 -21.11 42.61 -5.97
CA GLY A 641 -20.15 43.39 -6.76
C GLY A 641 -20.52 43.66 -8.21
N ASN A 642 -21.51 42.97 -8.81
CA ASN A 642 -22.16 43.32 -10.09
C ASN A 642 -21.21 43.72 -11.24
N ASN A 643 -19.96 43.24 -11.27
CA ASN A 643 -18.96 43.65 -12.26
C ASN A 643 -18.82 45.19 -12.39
N ILE A 644 -19.03 45.93 -11.30
CA ILE A 644 -19.00 47.41 -11.31
C ILE A 644 -17.60 47.89 -11.70
N TRP A 645 -16.55 47.14 -11.36
CA TRP A 645 -15.17 47.46 -11.72
C TRP A 645 -14.68 46.67 -12.93
N ARG A 646 -14.94 47.19 -14.14
CA ARG A 646 -14.26 46.73 -15.36
C ARG A 646 -12.97 47.53 -15.56
N PRO A 647 -11.79 46.89 -15.64
CA PRO A 647 -10.52 47.59 -15.89
C PRO A 647 -10.54 48.47 -17.14
N ALA A 648 -11.27 48.05 -18.18
CA ALA A 648 -11.47 48.82 -19.41
C ALA A 648 -12.29 50.12 -19.21
N TYR A 649 -12.96 50.28 -18.07
CA TYR A 649 -13.77 51.45 -17.72
C TYR A 649 -13.08 52.35 -16.69
N TRP A 650 -12.23 51.77 -15.82
CA TRP A 650 -11.63 52.49 -14.68
C TRP A 650 -10.13 52.76 -14.80
N ASP A 651 -9.41 52.05 -15.67
CA ASP A 651 -7.96 52.22 -15.87
C ASP A 651 -7.60 52.99 -17.16
N ASP A 652 -8.59 53.49 -17.92
CA ASP A 652 -8.36 54.45 -19.00
C ASP A 652 -8.45 55.88 -18.44
N PRO A 653 -7.35 56.67 -18.44
CA PRO A 653 -7.28 57.93 -17.71
C PRO A 653 -8.06 59.03 -18.43
N GLY A 654 -9.36 59.06 -18.21
CA GLY A 654 -10.16 60.21 -18.59
C GLY A 654 -11.65 59.96 -18.59
N TRP A 655 -12.27 59.92 -17.42
CA TRP A 655 -13.66 60.37 -17.24
C TRP A 655 -14.05 60.38 -15.76
N LEU A 656 -14.25 61.57 -15.20
CA LEU A 656 -14.93 61.81 -13.93
C LEU A 656 -16.15 62.66 -14.26
N ASP A 657 -17.36 62.14 -13.99
CA ASP A 657 -18.55 62.90 -13.57
C ASP A 657 -19.76 61.94 -13.36
N GLU A 658 -20.20 61.82 -12.10
CA GLU A 658 -21.27 60.98 -11.54
C GLU A 658 -22.63 61.09 -12.25
N LEU A 659 -23.34 59.95 -12.44
CA LEU A 659 -24.76 59.95 -12.82
C LEU A 659 -25.57 58.87 -12.09
N SER A 660 -26.57 59.31 -11.32
CA SER A 660 -27.53 58.45 -10.61
C SER A 660 -28.42 57.63 -11.56
N LEU A 661 -28.56 56.32 -11.28
CA LEU A 661 -29.41 55.39 -12.05
C LEU A 661 -30.68 55.00 -11.28
N PRO A 662 -31.86 55.52 -11.66
CA PRO A 662 -33.12 55.15 -11.00
C PRO A 662 -33.70 53.85 -11.57
N GLY A 663 -33.99 52.88 -10.69
CA GLY A 663 -34.81 51.70 -11.03
C GLY A 663 -34.46 50.37 -10.36
N THR A 664 -33.44 50.29 -9.49
CA THR A 664 -33.06 49.06 -8.81
C THR A 664 -33.79 48.90 -7.48
N ASN A 665 -34.57 47.82 -7.33
CA ASN A 665 -35.22 47.45 -6.07
C ASN A 665 -34.22 46.77 -5.12
N GLY A 666 -33.22 47.53 -4.67
CA GLY A 666 -32.26 47.15 -3.62
C GLY A 666 -32.54 47.87 -2.31
N LYS A 667 -31.94 47.39 -1.20
CA LYS A 667 -32.21 47.85 0.17
C LYS A 667 -31.75 49.29 0.47
N TRP A 668 -30.97 49.93 -0.40
CA TRP A 668 -30.48 51.32 -0.24
C TRP A 668 -30.41 52.05 -1.58
N ASP A 669 -30.56 53.39 -1.53
CA ASP A 669 -30.41 54.26 -2.71
C ASP A 669 -28.97 54.21 -3.24
N VAL A 670 -28.81 54.03 -4.55
CA VAL A 670 -27.53 53.91 -5.23
C VAL A 670 -27.21 55.22 -5.97
N TYR A 671 -26.08 55.82 -5.64
CA TYR A 671 -25.43 56.88 -6.41
C TYR A 671 -24.18 56.29 -7.05
N ALA A 672 -23.81 56.76 -8.24
CA ALA A 672 -22.62 56.27 -8.94
C ALA A 672 -21.59 57.41 -8.98
N ASP A 673 -20.42 57.19 -8.36
CA ASP A 673 -19.24 58.03 -8.56
C ASP A 673 -18.62 57.79 -9.94
#